data_AF-A0A8T4YFN0-F1
#
_entry.id   AF-A0A8T4YFN0-F1
#
_cell.length_a   1.000
_cell.length_b   1.000
_cell.length_c   1.000
_cell.angle_alpha   90.00
_cell.angle_beta   90.00
_cell.angle_gamma   90.00
#
_symmetry.space_group_name_H-M   'P 1'
#
loop_
_entity.id
_entity.type
_entity.pdbx_description
1 polymer ?
#
loop_
_entity_poly.entity_id
_entity_poly.type
_entity_poly.pdbx_seq_one_letter_code
_entity_poly.pdbx_strand_id
1 'polypeptide(L)'
;RGIVEEEQVALVSEVLDKLFQASITRRVKPFYCFMDEAHRFAGKEKRSTTEFVKRFAQEGRKFGANLVVVTQRPQLLDTTVRGLVGTWIIHRVTDPNDIKIVLESGGLGKKWEEIIQWLDKGEAVVTGEVVEKVPILVKIRARETMHGAPGFNPLDFAEPELKDKISQRIRDTKRRLISRQRDEQYWDTPPNITPDLPQGFLPMKVDVKTIVDELSGRCPYISIELSDYKLEYKPSLQYEVRAQVNRREPNVNFQCNLVGFTPLAEGFNLMRTDAYGISFDELSSIVLLTEPPLKGRYVQPGVDLSERGFKRLLKGLKVNTSMRLARVVYYHSDLGYASQTSDKKAFIEECRQEAKRLVEEKIKQEFDSLQKILENVREDYKRKKEMMMKSVDEFEELTKSVKRLKSGLSDARRLSKSARRIKMMVEVREERIEKLKRRIAALEEELRELKKYEDALLQDWNVKMDSIRKRYMDLEKTAVRNYVIQPTSKELEIALLQLVWVPMFKTILTVSSGDVKTTMVVTWNAVNGRGFYGECIECGRTIDAPDEFILCGVCLKPICDEHKHLCEKCGKPVCSVHSWKCSSCNRTLCDNEEKYTCSLCSKLVCGECARKCAECDVSVAYCPDDIVECPHCGLNLCKEHFKEHLTWCDVCGEEVCIKSSSICSVCGKTLCSSCVVKCAECGKSVCPDHAWICNVCGRSFCLNEEKHICEVCSKPVCSNDIVKCQSCGGFIGRTRVVKCPNCSREVCENCIVVKRKGLFRDIGCKLCLGE
;
A
#
# COMPACT_ATOMS: atom_id res chain seq x y z
N ARG A 1 -0.28 18.79 -21.36
CA ARG A 1 -1.31 18.38 -22.36
C ARG A 1 -1.22 19.37 -23.52
N GLY A 2 -1.00 18.90 -24.76
CA GLY A 2 -0.89 19.80 -25.93
C GLY A 2 0.44 19.73 -26.71
N ILE A 3 1.37 18.88 -26.29
CA ILE A 3 2.61 18.56 -27.03
C ILE A 3 2.39 17.18 -27.67
N VAL A 4 2.78 16.99 -28.93
CA VAL A 4 2.62 15.69 -29.64
C VAL A 4 3.51 14.64 -28.97
N GLU A 5 3.14 13.36 -29.03
CA GLU A 5 3.88 12.30 -28.33
C GLU A 5 5.37 12.25 -28.72
N GLU A 6 5.67 12.42 -30.00
CA GLU A 6 7.04 12.46 -30.54
C GLU A 6 7.85 13.63 -29.93
N GLU A 7 7.25 14.80 -29.82
CA GLU A 7 7.87 15.98 -29.20
C GLU A 7 8.07 15.79 -27.68
N GLN A 8 7.14 15.11 -27.00
CA GLN A 8 7.30 14.77 -25.58
C GLN A 8 8.50 13.82 -25.37
N VAL A 9 8.61 12.80 -26.21
CA VAL A 9 9.72 11.84 -26.18
C VAL A 9 11.05 12.56 -26.44
N ALA A 10 11.11 13.46 -27.43
CA ALA A 10 12.30 14.25 -27.72
C ALA A 10 12.70 15.16 -26.55
N LEU A 11 11.73 15.92 -26.00
CA LEU A 11 11.96 16.83 -24.88
C LEU A 11 12.45 16.09 -23.62
N VAL A 12 11.80 14.97 -23.29
CA VAL A 12 12.18 14.17 -22.12
C VAL A 12 13.60 13.60 -22.30
N SER A 13 13.93 13.13 -23.50
CA SER A 13 15.31 12.67 -23.81
C SER A 13 16.33 13.77 -23.58
N GLU A 14 16.08 14.97 -24.11
CA GLU A 14 17.00 16.10 -24.03
C GLU A 14 17.18 16.58 -22.58
N VAL A 15 16.09 16.68 -21.82
CA VAL A 15 16.14 17.09 -20.41
C VAL A 15 16.88 16.06 -19.57
N LEU A 16 16.60 14.77 -19.75
CA LEU A 16 17.27 13.70 -19.01
C LEU A 16 18.77 13.66 -19.30
N ASP A 17 19.18 13.80 -20.57
CA ASP A 17 20.60 13.83 -20.92
C ASP A 17 21.30 15.06 -20.32
N LYS A 18 20.71 16.25 -20.42
CA LYS A 18 21.25 17.47 -19.81
C LYS A 18 21.41 17.34 -18.28
N LEU A 19 20.39 16.80 -17.60
CA LEU A 19 20.45 16.58 -16.15
C LEU A 19 21.50 15.53 -15.78
N PHE A 20 21.60 14.44 -16.54
CA PHE A 20 22.60 13.40 -16.31
C PHE A 20 24.02 13.92 -16.51
N GLN A 21 24.29 14.67 -17.59
CA GLN A 21 25.58 15.31 -17.83
C GLN A 21 25.92 16.34 -16.74
N ALA A 22 24.94 17.13 -16.29
CA ALA A 22 25.12 18.05 -15.19
C ALA A 22 25.46 17.32 -13.88
N SER A 23 24.90 16.13 -13.65
CA SER A 23 25.21 15.27 -12.49
C SER A 23 26.62 14.69 -12.57
N ILE A 24 27.03 14.17 -13.74
CA ILE A 24 28.38 13.64 -13.96
C ILE A 24 29.43 14.73 -13.73
N THR A 25 29.17 15.93 -14.26
CA THR A 25 30.05 17.10 -14.10
C THR A 25 29.89 17.82 -12.76
N ARG A 26 29.05 17.28 -11.84
CA ARG A 26 28.77 17.82 -10.50
C ARG A 26 28.32 19.29 -10.49
N ARG A 27 27.70 19.76 -11.57
CA ARG A 27 27.11 21.11 -11.67
C ARG A 27 25.78 21.23 -10.93
N VAL A 28 25.14 20.11 -10.64
CA VAL A 28 23.90 20.03 -9.85
C VAL A 28 24.11 19.14 -8.63
N LYS A 29 23.39 19.45 -7.54
CA LYS A 29 23.37 18.61 -6.34
C LYS A 29 22.63 17.29 -6.62
N PRO A 30 22.88 16.23 -5.84
CA PRO A 30 22.11 14.99 -5.93
C PRO A 30 20.60 15.26 -5.91
N PHE A 31 19.86 14.53 -6.74
CA PHE A 31 18.44 14.78 -6.96
C PHE A 31 17.67 13.48 -7.18
N TYR A 32 16.35 13.59 -7.09
CA TYR A 32 15.40 12.57 -7.50
C TYR A 32 14.65 13.06 -8.73
N CYS A 33 14.72 12.29 -9.82
CA CYS A 33 13.96 12.52 -11.05
C CYS A 33 12.69 11.67 -11.01
N PHE A 34 11.54 12.30 -10.89
CA PHE A 34 10.25 11.62 -10.92
C PHE A 34 9.71 11.61 -12.35
N MET A 35 9.48 10.41 -12.89
CA MET A 35 8.92 10.21 -14.22
C MET A 35 7.52 9.57 -14.10
N ASP A 36 6.50 10.37 -14.36
CA ASP A 36 5.10 9.93 -14.37
C ASP A 36 4.72 9.33 -15.73
N GLU A 37 3.75 8.40 -15.74
CA GLU A 37 3.37 7.59 -16.90
C GLU A 37 4.57 6.97 -17.63
N ALA A 38 5.53 6.48 -16.85
CA ALA A 38 6.84 6.08 -17.34
C ALA A 38 6.85 5.02 -18.44
N HIS A 39 5.82 4.19 -18.52
CA HIS A 39 5.68 3.20 -19.58
C HIS A 39 5.64 3.83 -21.00
N ARG A 40 5.34 5.13 -21.12
CA ARG A 40 5.38 5.88 -22.39
C ARG A 40 6.80 6.22 -22.85
N PHE A 41 7.73 6.38 -21.91
CA PHE A 41 9.11 6.85 -22.18
C PHE A 41 10.14 5.74 -22.02
N ALA A 42 9.86 4.76 -21.16
CA ALA A 42 10.71 3.62 -20.84
C ALA A 42 9.96 2.30 -21.03
N GLY A 43 9.14 2.23 -22.08
CA GLY A 43 8.37 1.03 -22.43
C GLY A 43 9.22 -0.03 -23.11
N LYS A 44 8.64 -1.22 -23.32
CA LYS A 44 9.28 -2.35 -24.04
C LYS A 44 9.61 -2.03 -25.50
N GLU A 45 8.90 -1.08 -26.11
CA GLU A 45 9.24 -0.58 -27.44
C GLU A 45 10.55 0.21 -27.40
N LYS A 46 11.49 -0.14 -28.30
CA LYS A 46 12.75 0.60 -28.43
C LYS A 46 12.50 1.99 -28.99
N ARG A 47 12.51 2.98 -28.11
CA ARG A 47 12.51 4.41 -28.44
C ARG A 47 13.85 5.02 -28.01
N SER A 48 14.19 6.19 -28.56
CA SER A 48 15.38 6.94 -28.15
C SER A 48 15.39 7.20 -26.64
N THR A 49 14.24 7.57 -26.05
CA THR A 49 14.09 7.75 -24.59
C THR A 49 14.41 6.48 -23.81
N THR A 50 14.01 5.31 -24.30
CA THR A 50 14.12 4.04 -23.57
C THR A 50 15.59 3.71 -23.28
N GLU A 51 16.48 3.89 -24.26
CA GLU A 51 17.92 3.64 -24.08
C GLU A 51 18.56 4.64 -23.11
N PHE A 52 18.15 5.91 -23.14
CA PHE A 52 18.63 6.90 -22.17
C PHE A 52 18.17 6.58 -20.75
N VAL A 53 16.89 6.22 -20.56
CA VAL A 53 16.37 5.86 -19.23
C VAL A 53 17.07 4.62 -18.69
N LYS A 54 17.39 3.62 -19.54
CA LYS A 54 18.20 2.46 -19.14
C LYS A 54 19.58 2.89 -18.64
N ARG A 55 20.31 3.70 -19.43
CA ARG A 55 21.63 4.20 -19.04
C ARG A 55 21.56 4.99 -17.73
N PHE A 56 20.54 5.84 -17.59
CA PHE A 56 20.30 6.60 -16.36
C PHE A 56 20.04 5.68 -15.17
N ALA A 57 19.20 4.65 -15.31
CA ALA A 57 18.91 3.69 -14.24
C ALA A 57 20.16 2.88 -13.84
N GLN A 58 21.03 2.55 -14.80
CA GLN A 58 22.26 1.78 -14.56
C GLN A 58 23.37 2.61 -13.89
N GLU A 59 23.52 3.88 -14.27
CA GLU A 59 24.68 4.69 -13.91
C GLU A 59 24.36 5.85 -12.96
N GLY A 60 23.12 6.34 -12.94
CA GLY A 60 22.70 7.55 -12.22
C GLY A 60 23.01 7.53 -10.73
N ARG A 61 22.83 6.38 -10.07
CA ARG A 61 23.13 6.20 -8.63
C ARG A 61 24.57 6.58 -8.29
N LYS A 62 25.55 6.33 -9.19
CA LYS A 62 26.97 6.66 -8.96
C LYS A 62 27.22 8.17 -8.87
N PHE A 63 26.35 8.96 -9.47
CA PHE A 63 26.49 10.42 -9.58
C PHE A 63 25.45 11.19 -8.79
N GLY A 64 24.70 10.53 -7.90
CA GLY A 64 23.63 11.16 -7.10
C GLY A 64 22.37 11.49 -7.90
N ALA A 65 22.21 10.94 -9.10
CA ALA A 65 21.03 11.10 -9.94
C ALA A 65 20.10 9.90 -9.76
N ASN A 66 19.12 10.03 -8.86
CA ASN A 66 18.19 8.94 -8.54
C ASN A 66 16.96 9.01 -9.45
N LEU A 67 16.50 7.88 -9.96
CA LEU A 67 15.32 7.80 -10.82
C LEU A 67 14.14 7.18 -10.05
N VAL A 68 12.99 7.84 -10.12
CA VAL A 68 11.71 7.34 -9.58
C VAL A 68 10.73 7.22 -10.73
N VAL A 69 10.20 6.02 -10.91
CA VAL A 69 9.38 5.64 -12.06
C VAL A 69 7.96 5.38 -11.55
N VAL A 70 6.99 6.11 -12.07
CA VAL A 70 5.57 5.99 -11.68
C VAL A 70 4.77 5.52 -12.89
N THR A 71 3.98 4.45 -12.73
CA THR A 71 3.16 3.89 -13.80
C THR A 71 1.97 3.10 -13.24
N GLN A 72 0.85 3.17 -13.94
CA GLN A 72 -0.33 2.34 -13.70
C GLN A 72 -0.28 0.98 -14.43
N ARG A 73 0.67 0.79 -15.36
CA ARG A 73 0.85 -0.43 -16.16
C ARG A 73 2.29 -0.93 -16.09
N PRO A 74 2.71 -1.57 -14.98
CA PRO A 74 4.09 -2.04 -14.81
C PRO A 74 4.50 -3.07 -15.88
N GLN A 75 3.59 -3.87 -16.43
CA GLN A 75 3.90 -4.85 -17.49
C GLN A 75 4.41 -4.24 -18.80
N LEU A 76 4.10 -2.97 -19.05
CA LEU A 76 4.51 -2.25 -20.26
C LEU A 76 5.89 -1.61 -20.12
N LEU A 77 6.41 -1.52 -18.90
CA LEU A 77 7.74 -0.98 -18.62
C LEU A 77 8.83 -1.94 -19.13
N ASP A 78 9.94 -1.37 -19.58
CA ASP A 78 11.11 -2.12 -19.98
C ASP A 78 11.65 -3.00 -18.84
N THR A 79 12.07 -4.21 -19.19
CA THR A 79 12.52 -5.23 -18.24
C THR A 79 13.80 -4.85 -17.50
N THR A 80 14.72 -4.16 -18.16
CA THR A 80 15.98 -3.70 -17.55
C THR A 80 15.71 -2.58 -16.56
N VAL A 81 14.88 -1.59 -16.94
CA VAL A 81 14.49 -0.50 -16.02
C VAL A 81 13.78 -1.08 -14.80
N ARG A 82 12.79 -1.95 -15.02
CA ARG A 82 12.07 -2.66 -13.95
C ARG A 82 13.00 -3.46 -13.03
N GLY A 83 13.96 -4.19 -13.59
CA GLY A 83 14.87 -5.04 -12.82
C GLY A 83 15.89 -4.28 -11.97
N LEU A 84 16.13 -3.00 -12.26
CA LEU A 84 17.04 -2.12 -11.51
C LEU A 84 16.33 -1.30 -10.43
N VAL A 85 15.00 -1.40 -10.32
CA VAL A 85 14.24 -0.72 -9.27
C VAL A 85 14.51 -1.39 -7.93
N GLY A 86 15.29 -0.70 -7.09
CA GLY A 86 15.63 -1.18 -5.74
C GLY A 86 14.51 -1.00 -4.71
N THR A 87 13.47 -0.21 -4.98
CA THR A 87 12.36 0.04 -4.04
C THR A 87 11.03 0.13 -4.77
N TRP A 88 10.05 -0.61 -4.29
CA TRP A 88 8.71 -0.70 -4.86
C TRP A 88 7.67 -0.19 -3.87
N ILE A 89 6.81 0.72 -4.34
CA ILE A 89 5.62 1.19 -3.62
C ILE A 89 4.42 0.78 -4.48
N ILE A 90 3.70 -0.25 -4.04
CA ILE A 90 2.70 -0.95 -4.83
C ILE A 90 1.33 -0.60 -4.27
N HIS A 91 0.60 0.26 -4.98
CA HIS A 91 -0.81 0.54 -4.70
C HIS A 91 -1.71 -0.59 -5.21
N ARG A 92 -3.03 -0.43 -5.06
CA ARG A 92 -4.01 -1.37 -5.62
C ARG A 92 -3.76 -1.62 -7.11
N VAL A 93 -3.51 -2.88 -7.46
CA VAL A 93 -3.42 -3.37 -8.85
C VAL A 93 -4.41 -4.51 -9.01
N THR A 94 -5.21 -4.46 -10.07
CA THR A 94 -6.29 -5.43 -10.31
C THR A 94 -6.07 -6.30 -11.55
N ASP A 95 -5.22 -5.88 -12.50
CA ASP A 95 -4.90 -6.68 -13.68
C ASP A 95 -3.98 -7.85 -13.32
N PRO A 96 -4.33 -9.11 -13.65
CA PRO A 96 -3.52 -10.27 -13.29
C PRO A 96 -2.09 -10.27 -13.84
N ASN A 97 -1.88 -9.72 -15.05
CA ASN A 97 -0.54 -9.66 -15.63
C ASN A 97 0.32 -8.61 -14.91
N ASP A 98 -0.26 -7.45 -14.61
CA ASP A 98 0.43 -6.43 -13.82
C ASP A 98 0.73 -6.95 -12.40
N ILE A 99 -0.21 -7.63 -11.74
CA ILE A 99 -0.01 -8.25 -10.42
C ILE A 99 1.18 -9.20 -10.45
N LYS A 100 1.24 -10.12 -11.42
CA LYS A 100 2.37 -11.05 -11.56
C LYS A 100 3.70 -10.30 -11.66
N ILE A 101 3.74 -9.22 -12.44
CA ILE A 101 4.92 -8.39 -12.63
C ILE A 101 5.36 -7.71 -11.32
N VAL A 102 4.42 -7.13 -10.55
CA VAL A 102 4.76 -6.51 -9.25
C VAL A 102 5.17 -7.52 -8.20
N LEU A 103 4.58 -8.73 -8.19
CA LEU A 103 4.99 -9.79 -7.28
C LEU A 103 6.42 -10.27 -7.58
N GLU A 104 6.71 -10.59 -8.84
CA GLU A 104 8.03 -11.07 -9.27
C GLU A 104 9.12 -10.01 -9.07
N SER A 105 8.88 -8.77 -9.53
CA SER A 105 9.89 -7.70 -9.45
C SER A 105 9.98 -7.04 -8.07
N GLY A 106 8.90 -7.06 -7.29
CA GLY A 106 8.90 -6.58 -5.91
C GLY A 106 9.41 -7.61 -4.89
N GLY A 107 9.76 -8.82 -5.32
CA GLY A 107 10.23 -9.89 -4.43
C GLY A 107 9.16 -10.38 -3.45
N LEU A 108 7.88 -10.35 -3.86
CA LEU A 108 6.74 -10.72 -3.02
C LEU A 108 6.29 -12.16 -3.30
N GLY A 109 6.00 -12.91 -2.23
CA GLY A 109 5.37 -14.23 -2.35
C GLY A 109 3.91 -14.15 -2.79
N LYS A 110 3.36 -15.25 -3.33
CA LYS A 110 1.98 -15.34 -3.84
C LYS A 110 0.89 -14.85 -2.87
N LYS A 111 1.10 -14.98 -1.55
CA LYS A 111 0.15 -14.50 -0.52
C LYS A 111 -0.16 -13.00 -0.61
N TRP A 112 0.71 -12.20 -1.23
CA TRP A 112 0.51 -10.77 -1.42
C TRP A 112 -0.43 -10.43 -2.58
N GLU A 113 -0.75 -11.41 -3.45
CA GLU A 113 -1.67 -11.23 -4.58
C GLU A 113 -3.04 -10.74 -4.12
N GLU A 114 -3.65 -11.44 -3.17
CA GLU A 114 -4.95 -11.06 -2.60
C GLU A 114 -4.85 -9.71 -1.89
N ILE A 115 -3.80 -9.50 -1.08
CA ILE A 115 -3.62 -8.24 -0.34
C ILE A 115 -3.57 -7.04 -1.28
N ILE A 116 -2.78 -7.13 -2.36
CA ILE A 116 -2.62 -6.03 -3.33
C ILE A 116 -3.94 -5.72 -4.07
N GLN A 117 -4.75 -6.74 -4.39
CA GLN A 117 -6.03 -6.54 -5.08
C GLN A 117 -7.08 -5.81 -4.23
N TRP A 118 -7.00 -5.99 -2.91
CA TRP A 118 -7.97 -5.46 -1.92
C TRP A 118 -7.53 -4.16 -1.23
N LEU A 119 -6.34 -3.61 -1.55
CA LEU A 119 -5.88 -2.33 -1.00
C LEU A 119 -6.89 -1.20 -1.22
N ASP A 120 -7.17 -0.42 -0.17
CA ASP A 120 -7.99 0.78 -0.27
C ASP A 120 -7.23 1.96 -0.88
N LYS A 121 -7.96 3.00 -1.27
CA LYS A 121 -7.35 4.23 -1.78
C LYS A 121 -6.47 4.86 -0.70
N GLY A 122 -5.20 5.06 -1.04
CA GLY A 122 -4.20 5.58 -0.11
C GLY A 122 -3.41 4.46 0.59
N GLU A 123 -3.76 3.19 0.42
CA GLU A 123 -2.95 2.08 0.93
C GLU A 123 -1.96 1.59 -0.12
N ALA A 124 -0.81 1.10 0.33
CA ALA A 124 0.24 0.54 -0.51
C ALA A 124 1.03 -0.54 0.22
N VAL A 125 1.61 -1.48 -0.54
CA VAL A 125 2.65 -2.39 -0.08
C VAL A 125 4.01 -1.82 -0.47
N VAL A 126 4.90 -1.61 0.50
CA VAL A 126 6.28 -1.15 0.27
C VAL A 126 7.24 -2.32 0.44
N THR A 127 8.12 -2.52 -0.54
CA THR A 127 9.12 -3.62 -0.56
C THR A 127 10.42 -3.16 -1.24
N GLY A 128 11.50 -3.93 -1.09
CA GLY A 128 12.83 -3.62 -1.63
C GLY A 128 13.79 -3.03 -0.59
N GLU A 129 14.86 -2.36 -1.04
CA GLU A 129 15.98 -1.86 -0.22
C GLU A 129 15.56 -0.87 0.89
N VAL A 130 14.42 -0.19 0.74
CA VAL A 130 13.94 0.80 1.72
C VAL A 130 13.38 0.16 3.00
N VAL A 131 13.02 -1.13 2.96
CA VAL A 131 12.49 -1.88 4.12
C VAL A 131 13.34 -3.12 4.35
N GLU A 132 13.70 -3.39 5.61
CA GLU A 132 14.61 -4.50 5.95
C GLU A 132 13.97 -5.87 5.67
N LYS A 133 14.06 -6.33 4.41
CA LYS A 133 13.70 -7.67 3.90
C LYS A 133 12.23 -8.10 4.08
N VAL A 134 11.41 -7.33 4.77
CA VAL A 134 10.00 -7.62 5.01
C VAL A 134 9.13 -6.57 4.31
N PRO A 135 8.25 -6.96 3.38
CA PRO A 135 7.27 -6.04 2.80
C PRO A 135 6.33 -5.53 3.88
N ILE A 136 6.07 -4.22 3.89
CA ILE A 136 5.17 -3.57 4.84
C ILE A 136 3.93 -3.03 4.13
N LEU A 137 2.78 -3.19 4.77
CA LEU A 137 1.53 -2.54 4.36
C LEU A 137 1.49 -1.15 5.02
N VAL A 138 1.30 -0.10 4.22
CA VAL A 138 1.29 1.29 4.71
C VAL A 138 0.05 2.02 4.22
N LYS A 139 -0.42 2.97 5.04
CA LYS A 139 -1.45 3.94 4.66
C LYS A 139 -0.76 5.28 4.40
N ILE A 140 -0.75 5.69 3.14
CA ILE A 140 -0.18 6.96 2.70
C ILE A 140 -1.10 8.09 3.15
N ARG A 141 -0.53 9.02 3.93
CA ARG A 141 -1.21 10.24 4.38
C ARG A 141 -1.78 11.03 3.19
N ALA A 142 -2.87 11.75 3.42
CA ALA A 142 -3.37 12.71 2.44
C ALA A 142 -2.29 13.76 2.13
N ARG A 143 -2.18 14.14 0.86
CA ARG A 143 -1.29 15.22 0.42
C ARG A 143 -1.75 16.56 1.02
N GLU A 144 -0.80 17.35 1.52
CA GLU A 144 -1.07 18.73 2.00
C GLU A 144 -0.98 19.76 0.87
N THR A 145 -0.19 19.47 -0.17
CA THR A 145 -0.03 20.37 -1.32
C THR A 145 -1.20 20.21 -2.29
N MET A 146 -1.57 21.25 -3.03
CA MET A 146 -2.54 21.12 -4.13
C MET A 146 -1.94 20.35 -5.32
N HIS A 147 -2.73 19.51 -5.98
CA HIS A 147 -2.31 18.83 -7.21
C HIS A 147 -2.00 19.87 -8.30
N GLY A 148 -0.75 19.95 -8.72
CA GLY A 148 -0.29 20.91 -9.73
C GLY A 148 -0.78 20.58 -11.14
N ALA A 149 -1.09 19.31 -11.42
CA ALA A 149 -2.07 18.97 -12.44
C ALA A 149 -3.46 19.11 -11.81
N PRO A 150 -4.25 20.14 -12.13
CA PRO A 150 -5.58 20.25 -11.58
C PRO A 150 -6.33 18.97 -11.95
N GLY A 151 -7.16 18.45 -11.04
CA GLY A 151 -8.35 17.75 -11.53
C GLY A 151 -8.96 18.66 -12.60
N PHE A 152 -9.17 18.11 -13.80
CA PHE A 152 -9.64 18.80 -15.01
C PHE A 152 -10.12 20.24 -14.73
N ASN A 153 -9.24 21.24 -14.90
CA ASN A 153 -9.61 22.65 -14.74
C ASN A 153 -10.00 23.19 -16.11
N PRO A 154 -11.29 23.44 -16.36
CA PRO A 154 -11.76 23.89 -17.67
C PRO A 154 -11.12 25.20 -18.11
N LEU A 155 -10.66 26.01 -17.16
CA LEU A 155 -10.01 27.29 -17.39
C LEU A 155 -8.63 27.17 -18.04
N ASP A 156 -7.98 26.00 -17.95
CA ASP A 156 -6.70 25.76 -18.62
C ASP A 156 -6.83 25.72 -20.14
N PHE A 157 -8.05 25.51 -20.66
CA PHE A 157 -8.38 25.51 -22.08
C PHE A 157 -8.96 26.86 -22.56
N ALA A 158 -9.03 27.86 -21.69
CA ALA A 158 -9.45 29.21 -22.06
C ALA A 158 -8.34 29.92 -22.86
N GLU A 159 -8.75 30.81 -23.75
CA GLU A 159 -7.84 31.73 -24.44
C GLU A 159 -7.00 32.55 -23.43
N PRO A 160 -5.73 32.89 -23.74
CA PRO A 160 -4.84 33.61 -22.83
C PRO A 160 -5.45 34.89 -22.24
N GLU A 161 -6.14 35.69 -23.05
CA GLU A 161 -6.83 36.91 -22.59
C GLU A 161 -7.91 36.63 -21.53
N LEU A 162 -8.63 35.52 -21.68
CA LEU A 162 -9.65 35.10 -20.73
C LEU A 162 -8.99 34.60 -19.44
N LYS A 163 -7.88 33.87 -19.52
CA LYS A 163 -7.08 33.44 -18.36
C LYS A 163 -6.55 34.63 -17.55
N ASP A 164 -6.08 35.69 -18.21
CA ASP A 164 -5.59 36.89 -17.55
C ASP A 164 -6.72 37.65 -16.86
N LYS A 165 -7.87 37.82 -17.53
CA LYS A 165 -9.08 38.42 -16.94
C LYS A 165 -9.57 37.63 -15.72
N ILE A 166 -9.55 36.31 -15.78
CA ILE A 166 -9.90 35.42 -14.65
C ILE A 166 -8.90 35.60 -13.51
N SER A 167 -7.60 35.53 -13.78
CA SER A 167 -6.53 35.66 -12.79
C SER A 167 -6.56 37.03 -12.10
N GLN A 168 -6.88 38.09 -12.84
CA GLN A 168 -7.12 39.43 -12.29
C GLN A 168 -8.37 39.45 -11.39
N ARG A 169 -9.49 38.85 -11.82
CA ARG A 169 -10.70 38.72 -10.99
C ARG A 169 -10.47 37.93 -9.70
N ILE A 170 -9.69 36.85 -9.73
CA ILE A 170 -9.32 36.06 -8.55
C ILE A 170 -8.51 36.92 -7.58
N ARG A 171 -7.46 37.59 -8.09
CA ARG A 171 -6.61 38.48 -7.29
C ARG A 171 -7.42 39.61 -6.65
N ASP A 172 -8.30 40.25 -7.41
CA ASP A 172 -9.17 41.33 -6.93
C ASP A 172 -10.18 40.83 -5.88
N THR A 173 -10.76 39.65 -6.09
CA THR A 173 -11.71 39.04 -5.15
C THR A 173 -11.03 38.66 -3.85
N LYS A 174 -9.86 38.00 -3.92
CA LYS A 174 -9.04 37.65 -2.77
C LYS A 174 -8.59 38.90 -2.00
N ARG A 175 -8.18 39.95 -2.69
CA ARG A 175 -7.78 41.24 -2.08
C ARG A 175 -8.96 41.96 -1.40
N ARG A 176 -10.20 41.80 -1.89
CA ARG A 176 -11.42 42.41 -1.32
C ARG A 176 -12.01 41.63 -0.14
N LEU A 177 -11.71 40.32 -0.03
CA LEU A 177 -12.27 39.43 1.00
C LEU A 177 -11.31 39.19 2.18
N ILE A 178 -10.00 39.31 1.97
CA ILE A 178 -9.02 39.19 3.06
C ILE A 178 -8.98 40.49 3.85
N SER A 179 -9.46 40.48 5.09
CA SER A 179 -8.96 41.42 6.10
C SER A 179 -7.59 40.92 6.60
N ARG A 180 -6.65 41.85 6.85
CA ARG A 180 -5.37 41.52 7.50
C ARG A 180 -5.65 40.75 8.80
N GLN A 181 -4.89 39.68 9.06
CA GLN A 181 -4.83 39.02 10.37
C GLN A 181 -4.68 40.09 11.45
N ARG A 182 -5.74 40.29 12.23
CA ARG A 182 -5.71 40.99 13.51
C ARG A 182 -5.72 39.91 14.58
N ASP A 183 -5.27 40.25 15.78
CA ASP A 183 -5.48 39.43 16.96
C ASP A 183 -6.95 38.99 17.07
N GLU A 184 -7.21 37.78 17.57
CA GLU A 184 -8.57 37.26 17.74
C GLU A 184 -9.39 38.24 18.62
N GLN A 185 -10.37 38.88 17.99
CA GLN A 185 -11.32 39.75 18.69
C GLN A 185 -12.58 38.95 19.00
N TYR A 186 -13.24 39.31 20.10
CA TYR A 186 -14.42 38.61 20.61
C TYR A 186 -15.61 39.56 20.73
N TRP A 187 -16.82 39.03 20.56
CA TRP A 187 -18.06 39.67 21.01
C TRP A 187 -18.64 38.90 22.19
N ASP A 188 -19.27 39.60 23.14
CA ASP A 188 -19.93 38.98 24.29
C ASP A 188 -21.37 38.52 23.99
N THR A 189 -21.94 39.00 22.89
CA THR A 189 -23.27 38.64 22.40
C THR A 189 -23.20 38.32 20.91
N PRO A 190 -24.15 37.52 20.37
CA PRO A 190 -24.22 37.31 18.93
C PRO A 190 -24.26 38.64 18.19
N PRO A 191 -23.44 38.82 17.13
CA PRO A 191 -23.42 40.08 16.40
C PRO A 191 -24.76 40.35 15.72
N ASN A 192 -25.13 41.63 15.65
CA ASN A 192 -26.24 42.06 14.82
C ASN A 192 -25.77 42.06 13.35
N ILE A 193 -26.22 41.07 12.59
CA ILE A 193 -25.88 40.86 11.18
C ILE A 193 -27.07 41.24 10.28
N THR A 194 -26.80 41.41 8.98
CA THR A 194 -27.88 41.71 8.02
C THR A 194 -28.94 40.59 8.01
N PRO A 195 -30.25 40.90 7.94
CA PRO A 195 -31.31 39.89 7.87
C PRO A 195 -31.17 38.94 6.68
N ASP A 196 -30.52 39.38 5.60
CA ASP A 196 -30.24 38.58 4.40
C ASP A 196 -29.19 37.47 4.62
N LEU A 197 -28.50 37.46 5.77
CA LEU A 197 -27.59 36.41 6.19
C LEU A 197 -28.12 35.80 7.48
N PRO A 198 -29.03 34.81 7.41
CA PRO A 198 -29.53 34.14 8.60
C PRO A 198 -28.38 33.51 9.39
N GLN A 199 -28.49 33.52 10.71
CA GLN A 199 -27.57 32.82 11.60
C GLN A 199 -28.25 31.62 12.25
N GLY A 200 -27.48 30.55 12.42
CA GLY A 200 -27.86 29.38 13.18
C GLY A 200 -26.73 28.92 14.09
N PHE A 201 -27.10 28.26 15.19
CA PHE A 201 -26.16 27.75 16.18
C PHE A 201 -26.21 26.22 16.18
N LEU A 202 -25.04 25.59 16.17
CA LEU A 202 -24.99 24.14 16.27
C LEU A 202 -25.40 23.69 17.69
N PRO A 203 -26.23 22.64 17.82
CA PRO A 203 -26.61 22.10 19.11
C PRO A 203 -25.40 21.45 19.79
N MET A 204 -25.37 21.51 21.12
CA MET A 204 -24.34 20.86 21.92
C MET A 204 -24.80 19.45 22.28
N LYS A 205 -24.02 18.45 21.87
CA LYS A 205 -24.25 17.03 22.19
C LYS A 205 -23.17 16.46 23.11
N VAL A 206 -21.97 17.04 23.08
CA VAL A 206 -20.81 16.63 23.86
C VAL A 206 -20.46 17.74 24.85
N ASP A 207 -20.55 17.43 26.13
CA ASP A 207 -20.20 18.33 27.21
C ASP A 207 -18.76 18.10 27.72
N VAL A 208 -18.31 18.96 28.63
CA VAL A 208 -16.96 18.88 29.22
C VAL A 208 -16.77 17.57 29.98
N LYS A 209 -17.81 17.11 30.69
CA LYS A 209 -17.75 15.90 31.51
C LYS A 209 -17.51 14.65 30.65
N THR A 210 -18.22 14.54 29.53
CA THR A 210 -18.06 13.45 28.56
C THR A 210 -16.62 13.36 28.07
N ILE A 211 -15.99 14.49 27.74
CA ILE A 211 -14.58 14.53 27.33
C ILE A 211 -13.65 14.10 28.47
N VAL A 212 -13.86 14.58 29.69
CA VAL A 212 -13.03 14.16 30.85
C VAL A 212 -13.13 12.66 31.08
N ASP A 213 -14.34 12.10 31.03
CA ASP A 213 -14.58 10.67 31.22
C ASP A 213 -13.90 9.84 30.12
N GLU A 214 -13.94 10.29 28.86
CA GLU A 214 -13.26 9.64 27.74
C GLU A 214 -11.73 9.70 27.86
N LEU A 215 -11.16 10.88 28.15
CA LEU A 215 -9.71 11.05 28.31
C LEU A 215 -9.19 10.23 29.51
N SER A 216 -9.92 10.23 30.62
CA SER A 216 -9.57 9.46 31.82
C SER A 216 -9.70 7.95 31.58
N GLY A 217 -10.70 7.52 30.82
CA GLY A 217 -10.86 6.13 30.41
C GLY A 217 -9.72 5.63 29.52
N ARG A 218 -9.16 6.49 28.67
CA ARG A 218 -8.01 6.17 27.80
C ARG A 218 -6.68 6.18 28.55
N CYS A 219 -6.54 7.05 29.54
CA CYS A 219 -5.32 7.19 30.33
C CYS A 219 -5.58 6.92 31.83
N PRO A 220 -6.02 5.71 32.24
CA PRO A 220 -6.41 5.43 33.62
C PRO A 220 -5.24 5.48 34.63
N TYR A 221 -4.00 5.51 34.13
CA TYR A 221 -2.77 5.58 34.90
C TYR A 221 -2.30 7.02 35.18
N ILE A 222 -3.06 8.04 34.77
CA ILE A 222 -2.76 9.47 34.90
C ILE A 222 -3.99 10.20 35.47
N SER A 223 -3.79 11.14 36.39
CA SER A 223 -4.84 12.05 36.82
C SER A 223 -5.01 13.17 35.81
N ILE A 224 -6.25 13.42 35.39
CA ILE A 224 -6.61 14.42 34.39
C ILE A 224 -7.57 15.42 35.00
N GLU A 225 -7.22 16.71 34.94
CA GLU A 225 -8.05 17.81 35.39
C GLU A 225 -8.15 18.87 34.29
N LEU A 226 -9.38 19.32 34.02
CA LEU A 226 -9.64 20.47 33.14
C LEU A 226 -9.88 21.71 33.99
N SER A 227 -9.19 22.80 33.66
CA SER A 227 -9.38 24.11 34.30
C SER A 227 -9.63 25.22 33.28
N ASP A 228 -10.27 26.30 33.74
CA ASP A 228 -10.52 27.51 32.94
C ASP A 228 -11.16 27.26 31.55
N TYR A 229 -12.16 26.37 31.48
CA TYR A 229 -12.85 26.11 30.22
C TYR A 229 -13.66 27.33 29.76
N LYS A 230 -13.45 27.72 28.51
CA LYS A 230 -14.14 28.82 27.85
C LYS A 230 -14.93 28.27 26.66
N LEU A 231 -16.19 28.67 26.57
CA LEU A 231 -17.04 28.38 25.42
C LEU A 231 -16.93 29.54 24.42
N GLU A 232 -16.45 29.22 23.23
CA GLU A 232 -16.26 30.13 22.11
C GLU A 232 -17.10 29.65 20.92
N TYR A 233 -17.93 30.52 20.38
CA TYR A 233 -18.66 30.28 19.14
C TYR A 233 -17.80 30.75 17.97
N LYS A 234 -17.35 29.81 17.14
CA LYS A 234 -16.55 30.12 15.95
C LYS A 234 -17.43 30.27 14.71
N PRO A 235 -17.28 31.35 13.93
CA PRO A 235 -18.14 31.62 12.78
C PRO A 235 -17.72 30.79 11.57
N SER A 236 -18.68 30.16 10.91
CA SER A 236 -18.50 29.41 9.67
C SER A 236 -19.60 29.77 8.67
N LEU A 237 -19.29 29.80 7.38
CA LEU A 237 -20.25 30.08 6.33
C LEU A 237 -20.69 28.79 5.65
N GLN A 238 -21.99 28.52 5.66
CA GLN A 238 -22.61 27.47 4.86
C GLN A 238 -23.25 28.10 3.62
N TYR A 239 -23.05 27.48 2.46
CA TYR A 239 -23.67 27.94 1.23
C TYR A 239 -23.96 26.80 0.25
N GLU A 240 -25.00 26.99 -0.55
CA GLU A 240 -25.30 26.23 -1.76
C GLU A 240 -25.58 27.21 -2.89
N VAL A 241 -24.86 27.07 -4.00
CA VAL A 241 -25.04 27.88 -5.20
C VAL A 241 -25.37 26.96 -6.36
N ARG A 242 -26.50 27.19 -7.01
CA ARG A 242 -26.97 26.45 -8.18
C ARG A 242 -26.68 27.25 -9.44
N ALA A 243 -26.17 26.57 -10.45
CA ALA A 243 -25.95 27.10 -11.78
C ALA A 243 -26.89 26.40 -12.75
N GLN A 244 -27.65 27.19 -13.50
CA GLN A 244 -28.47 26.70 -14.60
C GLN A 244 -28.06 27.45 -15.86
N VAL A 245 -27.34 26.76 -16.74
CA VAL A 245 -26.81 27.33 -17.98
C VAL A 245 -27.67 26.83 -19.13
N ASN A 246 -28.33 27.76 -19.83
CA ASN A 246 -29.09 27.48 -21.04
C ASN A 246 -28.75 28.56 -22.08
N ARG A 247 -27.91 28.22 -23.06
CA ARG A 247 -27.40 29.14 -24.09
C ARG A 247 -27.62 28.55 -25.46
N ARG A 248 -27.87 29.42 -26.44
CA ARG A 248 -28.06 29.03 -27.85
C ARG A 248 -26.75 28.95 -28.63
N GLU A 249 -25.74 29.72 -28.23
CA GLU A 249 -24.43 29.78 -28.92
C GLU A 249 -23.26 29.75 -27.92
N PRO A 250 -22.48 28.64 -27.88
CA PRO A 250 -22.84 27.31 -28.39
C PRO A 250 -24.11 26.77 -27.70
N ASN A 251 -24.86 25.87 -28.34
CA ASN A 251 -26.09 25.30 -27.78
C ASN A 251 -25.77 24.37 -26.60
N VAL A 252 -25.86 24.89 -25.38
CA VAL A 252 -25.48 24.17 -24.15
C VAL A 252 -26.57 24.29 -23.10
N ASN A 253 -26.94 23.15 -22.52
CA ASN A 253 -27.89 23.09 -21.43
C ASN A 253 -27.36 22.18 -20.32
N PHE A 254 -27.00 22.76 -19.17
CA PHE A 254 -26.61 21.97 -18.01
C PHE A 254 -26.94 22.65 -16.69
N GLN A 255 -27.14 21.80 -15.68
CA GLN A 255 -27.29 22.19 -14.29
C GLN A 255 -26.14 21.64 -13.46
N CYS A 256 -25.66 22.43 -12.51
CA CYS A 256 -24.70 22.01 -11.50
C CYS A 256 -24.84 22.85 -10.23
N ASN A 257 -24.29 22.39 -9.13
CA ASN A 257 -24.26 23.12 -7.87
C ASN A 257 -22.88 23.09 -7.23
N LEU A 258 -22.64 24.07 -6.38
CA LEU A 258 -21.48 24.15 -5.52
C LEU A 258 -21.96 24.32 -4.08
N VAL A 259 -21.57 23.39 -3.22
CA VAL A 259 -21.80 23.46 -1.79
C VAL A 259 -20.50 23.77 -1.06
N GLY A 260 -20.61 24.35 0.13
CA GLY A 260 -19.46 24.51 1.01
C GLY A 260 -19.82 24.85 2.44
N PHE A 261 -18.88 24.54 3.31
CA PHE A 261 -18.88 24.88 4.73
C PHE A 261 -17.46 25.30 5.08
N THR A 262 -17.27 26.55 5.48
CA THR A 262 -15.92 27.11 5.63
C THR A 262 -15.78 28.01 6.85
N PRO A 263 -14.69 27.87 7.65
CA PRO A 263 -14.45 28.74 8.79
C PRO A 263 -14.17 30.17 8.34
N LEU A 264 -14.68 31.15 9.09
CA LEU A 264 -14.48 32.57 8.80
C LEU A 264 -13.39 33.22 9.65
N ALA A 265 -12.97 32.59 10.76
CA ALA A 265 -11.94 33.14 11.65
C ALA A 265 -10.49 32.87 11.18
N GLU A 266 -10.23 31.70 10.58
CA GLU A 266 -8.86 31.24 10.23
C GLU A 266 -8.46 31.56 8.78
N GLY A 267 -9.24 32.39 8.10
CA GLY A 267 -9.04 32.78 6.71
C GLY A 267 -10.14 32.26 5.78
N PHE A 268 -10.55 33.10 4.83
CA PHE A 268 -11.68 32.82 3.96
C PHE A 268 -11.30 31.90 2.80
N ASN A 269 -11.71 30.63 2.85
CA ASN A 269 -11.48 29.65 1.79
C ASN A 269 -12.78 28.99 1.31
N LEU A 270 -13.32 29.46 0.19
CA LEU A 270 -14.50 28.91 -0.48
C LEU A 270 -14.26 27.53 -1.13
N MET A 271 -13.14 26.87 -0.83
CA MET A 271 -12.86 25.51 -1.28
C MET A 271 -13.20 24.45 -0.23
N ARG A 272 -13.31 24.85 1.04
CA ARG A 272 -13.57 23.94 2.17
C ARG A 272 -15.02 23.46 2.21
N THR A 273 -15.17 22.22 2.64
CA THR A 273 -16.45 21.53 2.87
C THR A 273 -16.53 21.03 4.32
N ASP A 274 -15.79 21.67 5.20
CA ASP A 274 -15.61 21.34 6.61
C ASP A 274 -15.20 22.60 7.38
N ALA A 275 -15.60 22.67 8.64
CA ALA A 275 -15.12 23.67 9.59
C ALA A 275 -15.06 23.09 11.00
N TYR A 276 -13.92 23.29 11.67
CA TYR A 276 -13.74 22.93 13.09
C TYR A 276 -14.06 21.46 13.44
N GLY A 277 -13.72 20.53 12.55
CA GLY A 277 -13.94 19.08 12.75
C GLY A 277 -15.35 18.60 12.40
N ILE A 278 -16.17 19.45 11.76
CA ILE A 278 -17.53 19.13 11.29
C ILE A 278 -17.57 19.24 9.77
N SER A 279 -18.01 18.17 9.11
CA SER A 279 -18.15 18.15 7.64
C SER A 279 -19.46 18.76 7.17
N PHE A 280 -19.55 19.13 5.89
CA PHE A 280 -20.80 19.61 5.28
C PHE A 280 -21.92 18.56 5.35
N ASP A 281 -21.59 17.27 5.19
CA ASP A 281 -22.57 16.19 5.24
C ASP A 281 -23.10 15.99 6.67
N GLU A 282 -22.21 16.03 7.68
CA GLU A 282 -22.60 16.03 9.10
C GLU A 282 -23.50 17.24 9.40
N LEU A 283 -23.10 18.44 8.98
CA LEU A 283 -23.89 19.67 9.15
C LEU A 283 -25.28 19.57 8.51
N SER A 284 -25.38 19.00 7.31
CA SER A 284 -26.65 18.88 6.57
C SER A 284 -27.67 17.99 7.28
N SER A 285 -27.21 17.09 8.17
CA SER A 285 -28.06 16.24 9.00
C SER A 285 -28.50 16.91 10.32
N ILE A 286 -27.96 18.07 10.65
CA ILE A 286 -28.18 18.76 11.93
C ILE A 286 -29.17 19.91 11.75
N VAL A 287 -30.19 19.95 12.61
CA VAL A 287 -31.09 21.11 12.71
C VAL A 287 -30.40 22.20 13.53
N LEU A 288 -30.22 23.38 12.93
CA LEU A 288 -29.63 24.54 13.59
C LEU A 288 -30.61 25.20 14.56
N LEU A 289 -30.10 25.65 15.70
CA LEU A 289 -30.84 26.44 16.68
C LEU A 289 -30.86 27.91 16.24
N THR A 290 -31.93 28.63 16.58
CA THR A 290 -32.04 30.09 16.33
C THR A 290 -31.31 30.93 17.38
N GLU A 291 -31.02 30.34 18.54
CA GLU A 291 -30.33 30.97 19.66
C GLU A 291 -29.18 30.09 20.16
N PRO A 292 -28.14 30.67 20.76
CA PRO A 292 -27.00 29.92 21.28
C PRO A 292 -27.45 29.02 22.43
N PRO A 293 -27.03 27.73 22.46
CA PRO A 293 -27.44 26.78 23.50
C PRO A 293 -26.94 27.17 24.90
N LEU A 294 -25.80 27.87 25.01
CA LEU A 294 -25.24 28.35 26.27
C LEU A 294 -24.60 29.74 26.08
N LYS A 295 -24.39 30.45 27.20
CA LYS A 295 -23.64 31.72 27.16
C LYS A 295 -22.16 31.44 26.89
N GLY A 296 -21.60 32.15 25.91
CA GLY A 296 -20.21 32.05 25.50
C GLY A 296 -19.77 33.30 24.75
N ARG A 297 -18.52 33.33 24.32
CA ARG A 297 -17.97 34.43 23.52
C ARG A 297 -18.03 34.09 22.05
N TYR A 298 -18.11 35.08 21.17
CA TYR A 298 -18.20 34.90 19.73
C TYR A 298 -16.91 35.37 19.09
N VAL A 299 -16.23 34.49 18.36
CA VAL A 299 -15.02 34.87 17.64
C VAL A 299 -15.41 35.73 16.46
N GLN A 300 -14.78 36.90 16.33
CA GLN A 300 -15.05 37.79 15.21
C GLN A 300 -14.56 37.16 13.90
N PRO A 301 -15.38 37.14 12.85
CA PRO A 301 -14.97 36.64 11.55
C PRO A 301 -13.92 37.57 10.93
N GLY A 302 -12.98 37.00 10.18
CA GLY A 302 -12.02 37.75 9.37
C GLY A 302 -12.66 38.45 8.16
N VAL A 303 -13.98 38.38 8.00
CA VAL A 303 -14.75 39.04 6.95
C VAL A 303 -15.73 40.04 7.57
N ASP A 304 -15.91 41.18 6.89
CA ASP A 304 -16.92 42.18 7.25
C ASP A 304 -18.32 41.59 7.01
N LEU A 305 -19.12 41.47 8.07
CA LEU A 305 -20.52 40.98 8.02
C LEU A 305 -21.56 42.10 8.02
N SER A 306 -21.15 43.37 7.94
CA SER A 306 -22.07 44.48 7.71
C SER A 306 -22.79 44.34 6.37
N GLU A 307 -23.85 45.10 6.12
CA GLU A 307 -24.56 45.11 4.83
C GLU A 307 -23.61 45.32 3.63
N ARG A 308 -22.59 46.18 3.81
CA ARG A 308 -21.56 46.43 2.79
C ARG A 308 -20.65 45.22 2.60
N GLY A 309 -20.27 44.56 3.69
CA GLY A 309 -19.49 43.33 3.68
C GLY A 309 -20.23 42.15 3.07
N PHE A 310 -21.52 41.99 3.38
CA PHE A 310 -22.41 40.97 2.81
C PHE A 310 -22.52 41.09 1.28
N LYS A 311 -22.72 42.30 0.74
CA LYS A 311 -22.72 42.53 -0.72
C LYS A 311 -21.40 42.12 -1.38
N ARG A 312 -20.26 42.31 -0.70
CA ARG A 312 -18.95 41.85 -1.17
C ARG A 312 -18.82 40.32 -1.10
N LEU A 313 -19.32 39.71 -0.03
CA LEU A 313 -19.35 38.26 0.14
C LEU A 313 -20.15 37.59 -0.98
N LEU A 314 -21.37 38.05 -1.26
CA LEU A 314 -22.21 37.54 -2.35
C LEU A 314 -21.50 37.62 -3.71
N LYS A 315 -20.89 38.78 -3.99
CA LYS A 315 -20.13 38.97 -5.24
C LYS A 315 -18.94 38.01 -5.32
N GLY A 316 -18.20 37.86 -4.23
CA GLY A 316 -17.07 36.94 -4.14
C GLY A 316 -17.49 35.49 -4.34
N LEU A 317 -18.58 35.07 -3.70
CA LEU A 317 -19.15 33.73 -3.82
C LEU A 317 -19.59 33.43 -5.26
N LYS A 318 -20.31 34.35 -5.92
CA LYS A 318 -20.71 34.18 -7.33
C LYS A 318 -19.51 34.10 -8.27
N VAL A 319 -18.49 34.94 -8.08
CA VAL A 319 -17.27 34.91 -8.90
C VAL A 319 -16.52 33.58 -8.72
N ASN A 320 -16.32 33.14 -7.48
CA ASN A 320 -15.65 31.87 -7.21
C ASN A 320 -16.45 30.68 -7.77
N THR A 321 -17.77 30.68 -7.60
CA THR A 321 -18.64 29.62 -8.10
C THR A 321 -18.64 29.55 -9.63
N SER A 322 -18.72 30.70 -10.31
CA SER A 322 -18.60 30.80 -11.77
C SER A 322 -17.33 30.16 -12.31
N MET A 323 -16.21 30.32 -11.60
CA MET A 323 -14.93 29.73 -11.97
C MET A 323 -14.89 28.22 -11.70
N ARG A 324 -15.41 27.76 -10.56
CA ARG A 324 -15.40 26.33 -10.19
C ARG A 324 -16.37 25.48 -11.00
N LEU A 325 -17.51 26.05 -11.38
CA LEU A 325 -18.53 25.42 -12.21
C LEU A 325 -18.30 25.64 -13.71
N ALA A 326 -17.17 26.24 -14.10
CA ALA A 326 -16.77 26.31 -15.49
C ALA A 326 -16.71 24.90 -16.09
N ARG A 327 -17.04 24.75 -17.36
CA ARG A 327 -16.95 23.48 -18.09
C ARG A 327 -16.33 23.70 -19.46
N VAL A 328 -15.62 22.68 -19.96
CA VAL A 328 -15.19 22.67 -21.36
C VAL A 328 -16.30 22.03 -22.16
N VAL A 329 -16.71 22.74 -23.20
CA VAL A 329 -17.64 22.27 -24.22
C VAL A 329 -16.89 22.20 -25.54
N TYR A 330 -17.14 21.15 -26.29
CA TYR A 330 -16.58 20.92 -27.61
C TYR A 330 -17.61 21.33 -28.66
N TYR A 331 -17.18 22.02 -29.71
CA TYR A 331 -18.08 22.50 -30.76
C TYR A 331 -17.56 22.10 -32.14
N HIS A 332 -18.45 21.56 -32.95
CA HIS A 332 -18.17 21.20 -34.34
C HIS A 332 -18.80 22.23 -35.28
N SER A 333 -17.98 23.04 -35.95
CA SER A 333 -18.45 24.18 -36.75
C SER A 333 -19.44 23.79 -37.84
N ASP A 334 -19.18 22.68 -38.52
CA ASP A 334 -19.92 22.33 -39.74
C ASP A 334 -21.21 21.55 -39.43
N LEU A 335 -21.30 20.97 -38.23
CA LEU A 335 -22.51 20.29 -37.74
C LEU A 335 -23.37 21.22 -36.88
N GLY A 336 -22.84 22.38 -36.47
CA GLY A 336 -23.53 23.29 -35.55
C GLY A 336 -23.77 22.69 -34.16
N TYR A 337 -23.03 21.64 -33.80
CA TYR A 337 -23.29 20.80 -32.62
C TYR A 337 -22.30 21.09 -31.49
N ALA A 338 -22.78 21.09 -30.25
CA ALA A 338 -21.98 21.35 -29.06
C ALA A 338 -22.13 20.21 -28.04
N SER A 339 -21.03 19.85 -27.37
CA SER A 339 -21.05 18.79 -26.37
C SER A 339 -21.82 19.21 -25.12
N GLN A 340 -22.65 18.31 -24.61
CA GLN A 340 -23.31 18.53 -23.31
C GLN A 340 -22.41 18.14 -22.12
N THR A 341 -21.35 17.36 -22.40
CA THR A 341 -20.36 16.92 -21.41
C THR A 341 -18.97 17.41 -21.77
N SER A 342 -18.04 17.28 -20.82
CA SER A 342 -16.63 17.60 -21.02
C SER A 342 -15.78 16.42 -21.50
N ASP A 343 -16.40 15.38 -22.06
CA ASP A 343 -15.70 14.24 -22.67
C ASP A 343 -15.51 14.45 -24.18
N LYS A 344 -14.27 14.76 -24.56
CA LYS A 344 -13.90 14.98 -25.97
C LYS A 344 -14.08 13.73 -26.83
N LYS A 345 -13.76 12.55 -26.30
CA LYS A 345 -13.82 11.31 -27.08
C LYS A 345 -15.25 10.93 -27.36
N ALA A 346 -16.10 10.99 -26.33
CA ALA A 346 -17.53 10.76 -26.48
C ALA A 346 -18.13 11.73 -27.51
N PHE A 347 -17.78 13.02 -27.45
CA PHE A 347 -18.27 14.02 -28.40
C PHE A 347 -17.79 13.77 -29.85
N ILE A 348 -16.54 13.37 -30.05
CA ILE A 348 -16.04 13.04 -31.40
C ILE A 348 -16.82 11.86 -31.98
N GLU A 349 -17.09 10.84 -31.17
CA GLU A 349 -17.86 9.67 -31.61
C GLU A 349 -19.32 10.04 -31.92
N GLU A 350 -19.92 10.89 -31.10
CA GLU A 350 -21.26 11.45 -31.35
C GLU A 350 -21.30 12.24 -32.67
N CYS A 351 -20.29 13.08 -32.94
CA CYS A 351 -20.17 13.80 -34.21
C CYS A 351 -20.06 12.84 -35.41
N ARG A 352 -19.31 11.75 -35.29
CA ARG A 352 -19.20 10.73 -36.36
C ARG A 352 -20.53 10.04 -36.62
N GLN A 353 -21.22 9.62 -35.57
CA GLN A 353 -22.52 8.97 -35.69
C GLN A 353 -23.54 9.88 -36.37
N GLU A 354 -23.60 11.15 -35.96
CA GLU A 354 -24.54 12.10 -36.55
C GLU A 354 -24.19 12.43 -38.01
N ALA A 355 -22.91 12.63 -38.31
CA ALA A 355 -22.50 12.85 -39.68
C ALA A 355 -22.80 11.61 -40.57
N LYS A 356 -22.67 10.38 -40.04
CA LYS A 356 -22.99 9.14 -40.76
C LYS A 356 -24.49 9.06 -41.06
N ARG A 357 -25.32 9.42 -40.07
CA ARG A 357 -26.78 9.52 -40.22
C ARG A 357 -27.17 10.48 -41.36
N LEU A 358 -26.54 11.66 -41.41
CA LEU A 358 -26.78 12.65 -42.48
C LEU A 358 -26.39 12.13 -43.87
N VAL A 359 -25.32 11.34 -43.96
CA VAL A 359 -24.91 10.68 -45.21
C VAL A 359 -25.94 9.65 -45.64
N GLU A 360 -26.33 8.75 -44.75
CA GLU A 360 -27.32 7.70 -45.03
C GLU A 360 -28.65 8.30 -45.48
N GLU A 361 -29.10 9.36 -44.80
CA GLU A 361 -30.33 10.08 -45.14
C GLU A 361 -30.25 10.69 -46.55
N LYS A 362 -29.11 11.32 -46.89
CA LYS A 362 -28.93 11.95 -48.21
C LYS A 362 -28.75 10.94 -49.33
N ILE A 363 -28.01 9.85 -49.10
CA ILE A 363 -27.88 8.74 -50.05
C ILE A 363 -29.26 8.14 -50.32
N LYS A 364 -30.07 7.92 -49.28
CA LYS A 364 -31.42 7.39 -49.42
C LYS A 364 -32.31 8.30 -50.28
N GLN A 365 -32.30 9.62 -50.02
CA GLN A 365 -33.06 10.59 -50.82
C GLN A 365 -32.68 10.55 -52.30
N GLU A 366 -31.38 10.51 -52.61
CA GLU A 366 -30.90 10.41 -53.99
C GLU A 366 -31.24 9.04 -54.62
N PHE A 367 -31.16 7.95 -53.85
CA PHE A 367 -31.43 6.59 -54.32
C PHE A 367 -32.90 6.43 -54.71
N ASP A 368 -33.80 6.93 -53.86
CA ASP A 368 -35.24 6.92 -54.10
C ASP A 368 -35.59 7.71 -55.38
N SER A 369 -34.83 8.79 -55.68
CA SER A 369 -34.96 9.55 -56.92
C SER A 369 -34.49 8.74 -58.14
N LEU A 370 -33.32 8.09 -58.06
CA LEU A 370 -32.77 7.27 -59.15
C LEU A 370 -33.65 6.05 -59.46
N GLN A 371 -34.14 5.35 -58.43
CA GLN A 371 -34.99 4.17 -58.60
C GLN A 371 -36.22 4.48 -59.45
N LYS A 372 -36.89 5.60 -59.19
CA LYS A 372 -38.05 6.04 -59.99
C LYS A 372 -37.71 6.26 -61.46
N ILE A 373 -36.54 6.82 -61.75
CA ILE A 373 -36.09 7.06 -63.14
C ILE A 373 -35.75 5.73 -63.82
N LEU A 374 -35.00 4.85 -63.14
CA LEU A 374 -34.62 3.54 -63.66
C LEU A 374 -35.85 2.66 -63.94
N GLU A 375 -36.85 2.69 -63.06
CA GLU A 375 -38.10 1.95 -63.25
C GLU A 375 -38.81 2.38 -64.55
N ASN A 376 -38.96 3.70 -64.77
CA ASN A 376 -39.53 4.23 -66.02
C ASN A 376 -38.73 3.80 -67.27
N VAL A 377 -37.40 3.85 -67.22
CA VAL A 377 -36.53 3.45 -68.34
C VAL A 377 -36.65 1.95 -68.63
N ARG A 378 -36.69 1.12 -67.58
CA ARG A 378 -36.83 -0.34 -67.70
C ARG A 378 -38.20 -0.73 -68.22
N GLU A 379 -39.27 -0.04 -67.81
CA GLU A 379 -40.61 -0.26 -68.34
C GLU A 379 -40.68 0.09 -69.83
N ASP A 380 -40.11 1.23 -70.26
CA ASP A 380 -40.07 1.58 -71.68
C ASP A 380 -39.22 0.60 -72.50
N TYR A 381 -38.08 0.16 -71.95
CA TYR A 381 -37.25 -0.89 -72.56
C TYR A 381 -38.04 -2.19 -72.74
N LYS A 382 -38.76 -2.64 -71.70
CA LYS A 382 -39.61 -3.83 -71.76
C LYS A 382 -40.70 -3.68 -72.81
N ARG A 383 -41.42 -2.55 -72.82
CA ARG A 383 -42.49 -2.26 -73.79
C ARG A 383 -41.97 -2.30 -75.23
N LYS A 384 -40.83 -1.63 -75.50
CA LYS A 384 -40.23 -1.60 -76.85
C LYS A 384 -39.69 -2.97 -77.27
N LYS A 385 -39.11 -3.74 -76.34
CA LYS A 385 -38.65 -5.10 -76.59
C LYS A 385 -39.80 -6.03 -76.95
N GLU A 386 -40.94 -5.92 -76.28
CA GLU A 386 -42.15 -6.66 -76.63
C GLU A 386 -42.68 -6.27 -78.03
N MET A 387 -42.68 -4.98 -78.39
CA MET A 387 -43.05 -4.52 -79.73
C MET A 387 -42.10 -5.06 -80.82
N MET A 388 -40.82 -5.12 -80.52
CA MET A 388 -39.80 -5.66 -81.41
C MET A 388 -40.01 -7.16 -81.63
N MET A 389 -40.18 -7.94 -80.54
CA MET A 389 -40.46 -9.38 -80.63
C MET A 389 -41.69 -9.67 -81.48
N LYS A 390 -42.81 -8.96 -81.26
CA LYS A 390 -44.01 -9.09 -82.10
C LYS A 390 -43.75 -8.78 -83.57
N SER A 391 -42.92 -7.77 -83.84
CA SER A 391 -42.55 -7.39 -85.21
C SER A 391 -41.65 -8.43 -85.88
N VAL A 392 -40.76 -9.07 -85.11
CA VAL A 392 -39.92 -10.19 -85.55
C VAL A 392 -40.77 -11.42 -85.85
N ASP A 393 -41.72 -11.78 -84.98
CA ASP A 393 -42.66 -12.88 -85.20
C ASP A 393 -43.49 -12.67 -86.47
N GLU A 394 -44.06 -11.47 -86.65
CA GLU A 394 -44.81 -11.11 -87.87
C GLU A 394 -43.93 -11.18 -89.13
N PHE A 395 -42.68 -10.71 -89.02
CA PHE A 395 -41.69 -10.79 -90.10
C PHE A 395 -41.39 -12.24 -90.49
N GLU A 396 -41.18 -13.14 -89.51
CA GLU A 396 -40.95 -14.56 -89.77
C GLU A 396 -42.15 -15.24 -90.43
N GLU A 397 -43.36 -14.98 -89.93
CA GLU A 397 -44.60 -15.53 -90.50
C GLU A 397 -44.82 -15.07 -91.94
N LEU A 398 -44.67 -13.77 -92.20
CA LEU A 398 -44.79 -13.21 -93.54
C LEU A 398 -43.73 -13.76 -94.48
N THR A 399 -42.49 -13.93 -94.00
CA THR A 399 -41.40 -14.53 -94.79
C THR A 399 -41.72 -15.97 -95.16
N LYS A 400 -42.20 -16.78 -94.21
CA LYS A 400 -42.69 -18.15 -94.46
C LYS A 400 -43.88 -18.14 -95.43
N SER A 401 -44.80 -17.18 -95.30
CA SER A 401 -45.95 -17.01 -96.21
C SER A 401 -45.53 -16.65 -97.63
N VAL A 402 -44.59 -15.72 -97.82
CA VAL A 402 -44.08 -15.32 -99.13
C VAL A 402 -43.37 -16.50 -99.80
N LYS A 403 -42.59 -17.29 -99.04
CA LYS A 403 -41.96 -18.52 -99.55
C LYS A 403 -43.00 -19.51 -100.11
N ARG A 404 -44.09 -19.75 -99.36
CA ARG A 404 -45.23 -20.59 -99.79
C ARG A 404 -45.96 -20.03 -101.01
N LEU A 405 -46.18 -18.71 -101.07
CA LEU A 405 -46.85 -18.07 -102.20
C LEU A 405 -45.97 -18.06 -103.46
N LYS A 406 -44.65 -17.94 -103.32
CA LYS A 406 -43.69 -18.04 -104.44
C LYS A 406 -43.65 -19.46 -105.00
N SER A 407 -43.68 -20.50 -104.16
CA SER A 407 -43.80 -21.88 -104.64
C SER A 407 -45.15 -22.12 -105.34
N GLY A 408 -46.26 -21.64 -104.76
CA GLY A 408 -47.57 -21.69 -105.41
C GLY A 408 -47.65 -20.89 -106.72
N LEU A 409 -46.89 -19.80 -106.84
CA LEU A 409 -46.75 -19.01 -108.07
C LEU A 409 -45.98 -19.79 -109.16
N SER A 410 -44.92 -20.52 -108.79
CA SER A 410 -44.22 -21.40 -109.73
C SER A 410 -45.11 -22.56 -110.20
N ASP A 411 -45.94 -23.11 -109.33
CA ASP A 411 -46.87 -24.19 -109.66
C ASP A 411 -48.02 -23.71 -110.56
N ALA A 412 -48.61 -22.54 -110.28
CA ALA A 412 -49.64 -21.93 -111.11
C ALA A 412 -49.15 -21.54 -112.51
N ARG A 413 -47.88 -21.12 -112.64
CA ARG A 413 -47.22 -20.85 -113.93
C ARG A 413 -47.00 -22.13 -114.74
N ARG A 414 -46.67 -23.26 -114.10
CA ARG A 414 -46.53 -24.58 -114.76
C ARG A 414 -47.87 -25.13 -115.28
N LEU A 415 -48.97 -24.82 -114.61
CA LEU A 415 -50.32 -25.30 -114.93
C LEU A 415 -51.13 -24.35 -115.82
N SER A 416 -50.51 -23.31 -116.40
CA SER A 416 -51.16 -22.30 -117.27
C SER A 416 -52.41 -21.63 -116.67
N LYS A 417 -52.48 -21.51 -115.33
CA LYS A 417 -53.58 -20.83 -114.63
C LYS A 417 -53.25 -19.34 -114.40
N SER A 418 -54.27 -18.50 -114.22
CA SER A 418 -54.09 -17.06 -113.98
C SER A 418 -53.30 -16.78 -112.68
N ALA A 419 -52.03 -16.39 -112.84
CA ALA A 419 -51.07 -16.19 -111.75
C ALA A 419 -51.03 -14.73 -111.22
N ARG A 420 -51.81 -13.82 -111.82
CA ARG A 420 -51.75 -12.37 -111.55
C ARG A 420 -52.06 -12.03 -110.08
N ARG A 421 -53.05 -12.69 -109.49
CA ARG A 421 -53.46 -12.48 -108.09
C ARG A 421 -52.38 -12.94 -107.09
N ILE A 422 -51.71 -14.06 -107.37
CA ILE A 422 -50.63 -14.59 -106.52
C ILE A 422 -49.39 -13.69 -106.59
N LYS A 423 -49.03 -13.19 -107.79
CA LYS A 423 -47.93 -12.23 -107.97
C LYS A 423 -48.16 -10.94 -107.18
N MET A 424 -49.34 -10.34 -107.31
CA MET A 424 -49.71 -9.15 -106.54
C MET A 424 -49.68 -9.40 -105.03
N MET A 425 -50.14 -10.58 -104.57
CA MET A 425 -50.08 -10.98 -103.16
C MET A 425 -48.65 -11.20 -102.62
N VAL A 426 -47.69 -11.53 -103.48
CA VAL A 426 -46.26 -11.61 -103.12
C VAL A 426 -45.67 -10.21 -103.01
N GLU A 427 -45.87 -9.35 -104.02
CA GLU A 427 -45.34 -7.98 -104.04
C GLU A 427 -45.81 -7.15 -102.82
N VAL A 428 -47.10 -7.21 -102.50
CA VAL A 428 -47.67 -6.51 -101.32
C VAL A 428 -47.06 -7.01 -100.01
N ARG A 429 -46.80 -8.32 -99.88
CA ARG A 429 -46.20 -8.90 -98.67
C ARG A 429 -44.71 -8.63 -98.58
N GLU A 430 -43.98 -8.59 -99.70
CA GLU A 430 -42.56 -8.19 -99.75
C GLU A 430 -42.38 -6.73 -99.35
N GLU A 431 -43.26 -5.83 -99.79
CA GLU A 431 -43.25 -4.43 -99.35
C GLU A 431 -43.49 -4.32 -97.83
N ARG A 432 -44.42 -5.14 -97.28
CA ARG A 432 -44.68 -5.20 -95.84
C ARG A 432 -43.49 -5.74 -95.06
N ILE A 433 -42.79 -6.76 -95.58
CA ILE A 433 -41.53 -7.29 -95.01
C ILE A 433 -40.47 -6.18 -94.93
N GLU A 434 -40.31 -5.38 -95.98
CA GLU A 434 -39.31 -4.30 -96.00
C GLU A 434 -39.67 -3.16 -95.04
N LYS A 435 -40.96 -2.87 -94.83
CA LYS A 435 -41.43 -1.97 -93.76
C LYS A 435 -41.14 -2.53 -92.36
N LEU A 436 -41.36 -3.83 -92.14
CA LEU A 436 -41.06 -4.49 -90.87
C LEU A 436 -39.57 -4.52 -90.55
N LYS A 437 -38.70 -4.79 -91.53
CA LYS A 437 -37.23 -4.72 -91.33
C LYS A 437 -36.79 -3.35 -90.85
N ARG A 438 -37.26 -2.27 -91.49
CA ARG A 438 -36.97 -0.89 -91.07
C ARG A 438 -37.47 -0.61 -89.65
N ARG A 439 -38.66 -1.11 -89.30
CA ARG A 439 -39.22 -0.98 -87.96
C ARG A 439 -38.41 -1.73 -86.90
N ILE A 440 -37.99 -2.97 -87.18
CA ILE A 440 -37.15 -3.77 -86.28
C ILE A 440 -35.82 -3.08 -86.06
N ALA A 441 -35.14 -2.62 -87.13
CA ALA A 441 -33.87 -1.90 -87.02
C ALA A 441 -34.00 -0.60 -86.20
N ALA A 442 -35.10 0.15 -86.35
CA ALA A 442 -35.37 1.33 -85.53
C ALA A 442 -35.58 0.98 -84.06
N LEU A 443 -36.37 -0.06 -83.76
CA LEU A 443 -36.58 -0.53 -82.38
C LEU A 443 -35.31 -1.06 -81.73
N GLU A 444 -34.45 -1.75 -82.49
CA GLU A 444 -33.13 -2.19 -82.01
C GLU A 444 -32.24 -1.02 -81.61
N GLU A 445 -32.22 0.05 -82.42
CA GLU A 445 -31.47 1.26 -82.09
C GLU A 445 -32.03 1.96 -80.86
N GLU A 446 -33.35 2.11 -80.75
CA GLU A 446 -33.98 2.69 -79.56
C GLU A 446 -33.69 1.87 -78.29
N LEU A 447 -33.67 0.53 -78.38
CA LEU A 447 -33.29 -0.34 -77.26
C LEU A 447 -31.81 -0.18 -76.90
N ARG A 448 -30.92 0.00 -77.88
CA ARG A 448 -29.50 0.30 -77.63
C ARG A 448 -29.33 1.64 -76.90
N GLU A 449 -30.03 2.68 -77.35
CA GLU A 449 -29.98 4.01 -76.73
C GLU A 449 -30.55 4.02 -75.30
N LEU A 450 -31.68 3.33 -75.06
CA LEU A 450 -32.22 3.17 -73.71
C LEU A 450 -31.23 2.46 -72.77
N LYS A 451 -30.53 1.43 -73.26
CA LYS A 451 -29.52 0.73 -72.47
C LYS A 451 -28.31 1.62 -72.15
N LYS A 452 -27.81 2.38 -73.12
CA LYS A 452 -26.76 3.38 -72.88
C LYS A 452 -27.19 4.43 -71.87
N TYR A 453 -28.45 4.86 -71.91
CA TYR A 453 -29.00 5.83 -70.97
C TYR A 453 -29.09 5.25 -69.55
N GLU A 454 -29.52 4.00 -69.39
CA GLU A 454 -29.48 3.30 -68.10
C GLU A 454 -28.05 3.23 -67.55
N ASP A 455 -27.07 2.83 -68.36
CA ASP A 455 -25.66 2.77 -67.97
C ASP A 455 -25.11 4.15 -67.55
N ALA A 456 -25.48 5.22 -68.27
CA ALA A 456 -25.09 6.59 -67.94
C ALA A 456 -25.67 7.07 -66.60
N LEU A 457 -26.94 6.74 -66.31
CA LEU A 457 -27.57 7.06 -65.02
C LEU A 457 -26.87 6.35 -63.85
N LEU A 458 -26.47 5.09 -64.04
CA LEU A 458 -25.71 4.35 -63.03
C LEU A 458 -24.30 4.91 -62.82
N GLN A 459 -23.66 5.43 -63.86
CA GLN A 459 -22.37 6.12 -63.73
C GLN A 459 -22.50 7.45 -62.97
N ASP A 460 -23.49 8.28 -63.31
CA ASP A 460 -23.76 9.55 -62.61
C ASP A 460 -24.07 9.30 -61.12
N TRP A 461 -24.83 8.25 -60.82
CA TRP A 461 -25.08 7.79 -59.46
C TRP A 461 -23.78 7.53 -58.69
N ASN A 462 -22.85 6.74 -59.26
CA ASN A 462 -21.60 6.41 -58.61
C ASN A 462 -20.75 7.67 -58.31
N VAL A 463 -20.68 8.60 -59.28
CA VAL A 463 -19.97 9.88 -59.08
C VAL A 463 -20.60 10.71 -57.97
N LYS A 464 -21.94 10.78 -57.91
CA LYS A 464 -22.66 11.46 -56.84
C LYS A 464 -22.40 10.80 -55.48
N MET A 465 -22.43 9.48 -55.39
CA MET A 465 -22.13 8.75 -54.16
C MET A 465 -20.73 9.06 -53.63
N ASP A 466 -19.73 9.08 -54.51
CA ASP A 466 -18.37 9.43 -54.13
C ASP A 466 -18.26 10.88 -53.67
N SER A 467 -19.00 11.82 -54.29
CA SER A 467 -19.03 13.22 -53.84
C SER A 467 -19.64 13.38 -52.44
N ILE A 468 -20.71 12.64 -52.14
CA ILE A 468 -21.38 12.64 -50.82
C ILE A 468 -20.45 12.03 -49.76
N ARG A 469 -19.80 10.89 -50.08
CA ARG A 469 -18.82 10.25 -49.19
C ARG A 469 -17.63 11.14 -48.91
N LYS A 470 -17.12 11.85 -49.94
CA LYS A 470 -15.99 12.79 -49.78
C LYS A 470 -16.32 13.92 -48.82
N ARG A 471 -17.52 14.51 -48.94
CA ARG A 471 -17.99 15.56 -48.02
C ARG A 471 -18.03 15.10 -46.57
N TYR A 472 -18.35 13.83 -46.32
CA TYR A 472 -18.33 13.25 -44.97
C TYR A 472 -16.91 12.98 -44.45
N MET A 473 -16.01 12.49 -45.29
CA MET A 473 -14.59 12.39 -44.92
C MET A 473 -13.98 13.75 -44.57
N ASP A 474 -14.48 14.82 -45.18
CA ASP A 474 -14.06 16.18 -44.85
C ASP A 474 -14.65 16.66 -43.50
N LEU A 475 -15.89 16.27 -43.16
CA LEU A 475 -16.48 16.52 -41.83
C LEU A 475 -15.67 15.85 -40.70
N GLU A 476 -15.18 14.62 -40.90
CA GLU A 476 -14.32 13.95 -39.90
C GLU A 476 -12.97 14.66 -39.68
N LYS A 477 -12.50 15.42 -40.68
CA LYS A 477 -11.26 16.20 -40.61
C LYS A 477 -11.45 17.57 -39.99
N THR A 478 -12.69 18.07 -39.88
CA THR A 478 -12.97 19.37 -39.30
C THR A 478 -12.56 19.41 -37.83
N ALA A 479 -11.75 20.40 -37.47
CA ALA A 479 -11.22 20.52 -36.12
C ALA A 479 -12.33 20.93 -35.12
N VAL A 480 -12.55 20.08 -34.13
CA VAL A 480 -13.41 20.39 -32.98
C VAL A 480 -12.79 21.52 -32.16
N ARG A 481 -13.53 22.61 -31.98
CA ARG A 481 -13.13 23.76 -31.16
C ARG A 481 -13.47 23.53 -29.70
N ASN A 482 -12.68 24.09 -28.79
CA ASN A 482 -12.94 24.03 -27.35
C ASN A 482 -13.47 25.38 -26.88
N TYR A 483 -14.57 25.38 -26.13
CA TYR A 483 -15.14 26.56 -25.49
C TYR A 483 -15.17 26.35 -23.98
N VAL A 484 -14.78 27.37 -23.22
CA VAL A 484 -14.91 27.37 -21.77
C VAL A 484 -16.19 28.10 -21.39
N ILE A 485 -17.19 27.35 -20.96
CA ILE A 485 -18.46 27.90 -20.52
C ILE A 485 -18.40 28.14 -19.02
N GLN A 486 -18.33 29.41 -18.64
CA GLN A 486 -18.48 29.86 -17.24
C GLN A 486 -19.91 30.34 -17.01
N PRO A 487 -20.62 29.85 -15.98
CA PRO A 487 -21.89 30.44 -15.58
C PRO A 487 -21.74 31.92 -15.25
N THR A 488 -22.59 32.77 -15.80
CA THR A 488 -22.66 34.20 -15.50
C THR A 488 -23.34 34.44 -14.16
N SER A 489 -23.19 35.63 -13.58
CA SER A 489 -23.84 35.97 -12.31
C SER A 489 -25.38 35.93 -12.34
N LYS A 490 -26.00 35.98 -13.54
CA LYS A 490 -27.45 35.84 -13.75
C LYS A 490 -27.91 34.38 -13.82
N GLU A 491 -27.03 33.48 -14.25
CA GLU A 491 -27.25 32.02 -14.32
C GLU A 491 -26.93 31.34 -12.97
N LEU A 492 -26.49 32.11 -11.96
CA LEU A 492 -26.16 31.65 -10.62
C LEU A 492 -27.20 32.11 -9.60
N GLU A 493 -27.82 31.14 -8.95
CA GLU A 493 -28.74 31.29 -7.84
C GLU A 493 -28.07 30.83 -6.54
N ILE A 494 -28.19 31.61 -5.49
CA ILE A 494 -27.72 31.21 -4.15
C ILE A 494 -28.92 30.57 -3.46
N ALA A 495 -28.95 29.24 -3.44
CA ALA A 495 -30.05 28.47 -2.89
C ALA A 495 -30.02 28.43 -1.35
N LEU A 496 -28.82 28.48 -0.77
CA LEU A 496 -28.60 28.54 0.67
C LEU A 496 -27.41 29.47 0.95
N LEU A 497 -27.55 30.32 1.96
CA LEU A 497 -26.45 31.10 2.52
C LEU A 497 -26.76 31.43 3.98
N GLN A 498 -25.96 30.92 4.91
CA GLN A 498 -26.16 31.18 6.33
C GLN A 498 -24.85 31.17 7.12
N LEU A 499 -24.83 31.96 8.19
CA LEU A 499 -23.77 31.97 9.18
C LEU A 499 -24.06 30.90 10.23
N VAL A 500 -23.15 29.95 10.38
CA VAL A 500 -23.25 28.87 11.36
C VAL A 500 -22.22 29.09 12.46
N TRP A 501 -22.68 29.14 13.69
CA TRP A 501 -21.84 29.27 14.87
C TRP A 501 -21.51 27.89 15.44
N VAL A 502 -20.23 27.52 15.39
CA VAL A 502 -19.73 26.26 15.93
C VAL A 502 -19.31 26.44 17.39
N PRO A 503 -19.98 25.80 18.37
CA PRO A 503 -19.58 25.87 19.77
C PRO A 503 -18.28 25.09 19.97
N MET A 504 -17.23 25.79 20.38
CA MET A 504 -15.91 25.27 20.67
C MET A 504 -15.59 25.48 22.14
N PHE A 505 -15.17 24.43 22.84
CA PHE A 505 -14.54 24.55 24.13
C PHE A 505 -13.04 24.73 23.96
N LYS A 506 -12.45 25.59 24.79
CA LYS A 506 -11.01 25.81 24.91
C LYS A 506 -10.64 25.83 26.39
N THR A 507 -9.70 24.99 26.78
CA THR A 507 -9.35 24.78 28.19
C THR A 507 -7.90 24.34 28.32
N ILE A 508 -7.37 24.42 29.55
CA ILE A 508 -6.06 23.89 29.90
C ILE A 508 -6.27 22.52 30.54
N LEU A 509 -5.75 21.50 29.87
CA LEU A 509 -5.66 20.14 30.38
C LEU A 509 -4.42 20.04 31.27
N THR A 510 -4.64 19.74 32.54
CA THR A 510 -3.60 19.45 33.51
C THR A 510 -3.53 17.95 33.70
N VAL A 511 -2.35 17.37 33.47
CA VAL A 511 -2.11 15.94 33.62
C VAL A 511 -1.01 15.71 34.66
N SER A 512 -1.24 14.76 35.56
CA SER A 512 -0.26 14.44 36.60
C SER A 512 -0.17 12.94 36.89
N SER A 513 1.05 12.47 37.15
CA SER A 513 1.36 11.09 37.56
C SER A 513 2.50 11.13 38.57
N GLY A 514 2.21 10.80 39.83
CA GLY A 514 3.16 11.00 40.92
C GLY A 514 3.59 12.47 41.04
N ASP A 515 4.89 12.73 41.00
CA ASP A 515 5.47 14.07 41.10
C ASP A 515 5.54 14.84 39.77
N VAL A 516 5.27 14.18 38.64
CA VAL A 516 5.35 14.81 37.32
C VAL A 516 4.01 15.43 36.97
N LYS A 517 4.02 16.73 36.61
CA LYS A 517 2.85 17.50 36.18
C LYS A 517 3.13 18.21 34.86
N THR A 518 2.21 18.12 33.91
CA THR A 518 2.28 18.81 32.61
C THR A 518 0.94 19.46 32.30
N THR A 519 0.96 20.57 31.57
CA THR A 519 -0.25 21.26 31.12
C THR A 519 -0.22 21.43 29.60
N MET A 520 -1.36 21.26 28.94
CA MET A 520 -1.52 21.49 27.51
C MET A 520 -2.86 22.14 27.19
N VAL A 521 -2.91 22.92 26.11
CA VAL A 521 -4.17 23.51 25.66
C VAL A 521 -4.90 22.49 24.81
N VAL A 522 -6.16 22.22 25.14
CA VAL A 522 -7.04 21.37 24.36
C VAL A 522 -8.27 22.15 23.91
N THR A 523 -8.75 21.82 22.72
CA THR A 523 -9.96 22.43 22.15
C THR A 523 -10.82 21.37 21.49
N TRP A 524 -12.14 21.50 21.54
CA TRP A 524 -13.04 20.59 20.82
C TRP A 524 -14.36 21.27 20.49
N ASN A 525 -15.02 20.81 19.43
CA ASN A 525 -16.38 21.24 19.14
C ASN A 525 -17.37 20.44 20.01
N ALA A 526 -18.38 21.12 20.53
CA ALA A 526 -19.40 20.52 21.40
C ALA A 526 -20.43 19.65 20.65
N VAL A 527 -20.22 19.35 19.36
CA VAL A 527 -21.16 18.59 18.52
C VAL A 527 -20.75 17.12 18.44
N ASN A 528 -19.47 16.85 18.16
CA ASN A 528 -18.92 15.50 18.01
C ASN A 528 -17.64 15.27 18.81
N GLY A 529 -17.16 16.26 19.58
CA GLY A 529 -15.97 16.12 20.42
C GLY A 529 -14.63 16.22 19.67
N ARG A 530 -14.63 16.38 18.34
CA ARG A 530 -13.37 16.56 17.58
C ARG A 530 -12.77 17.95 17.79
N GLY A 531 -11.45 18.06 17.71
CA GLY A 531 -10.73 19.32 17.80
C GLY A 531 -9.22 19.15 17.83
N PHE A 532 -8.58 19.61 18.88
CA PHE A 532 -7.13 19.57 19.09
C PHE A 532 -6.85 19.12 20.52
N TYR A 533 -6.27 17.95 20.67
CA TYR A 533 -5.88 17.34 21.95
C TYR A 533 -4.36 17.30 22.15
N GLY A 534 -3.61 17.95 21.26
CA GLY A 534 -2.16 18.00 21.28
C GLY A 534 -1.55 17.38 20.02
N GLU A 535 -0.22 17.27 20.04
CA GLU A 535 0.55 16.70 18.94
C GLU A 535 1.40 15.55 19.46
N CYS A 536 1.55 14.50 18.63
CA CYS A 536 2.43 13.40 18.95
C CYS A 536 3.87 13.92 19.10
N ILE A 537 4.51 13.61 20.23
CA ILE A 537 5.88 14.04 20.53
C ILE A 537 6.93 13.55 19.51
N GLU A 538 6.62 12.50 18.74
CA GLU A 538 7.58 11.89 17.81
C GLU A 538 7.40 12.36 16.37
N CYS A 539 6.17 12.37 15.85
CA CYS A 539 5.91 12.72 14.45
C CYS A 539 5.21 14.06 14.24
N GLY A 540 4.76 14.74 15.31
CA GLY A 540 4.03 16.01 15.22
C GLY A 540 2.60 15.86 14.67
N ARG A 541 2.09 14.64 14.47
CA ARG A 541 0.70 14.42 14.07
C ARG A 541 -0.23 15.01 15.14
N THR A 542 -1.15 15.85 14.71
CA THR A 542 -2.23 16.37 15.55
C THR A 542 -3.16 15.24 15.98
N ILE A 543 -3.48 15.20 17.27
CA ILE A 543 -4.51 14.34 17.84
C ILE A 543 -5.80 15.15 17.84
N ASP A 544 -6.73 14.80 16.96
CA ASP A 544 -7.93 15.59 16.69
C ASP A 544 -9.21 15.00 17.29
N ALA A 545 -9.11 13.87 17.99
CA ALA A 545 -10.22 13.21 18.64
C ALA A 545 -9.82 12.64 20.02
N PRO A 546 -10.76 12.60 20.99
CA PRO A 546 -10.49 12.15 22.35
C PRO A 546 -10.17 10.64 22.41
N ASP A 547 -10.67 9.84 21.48
CA ASP A 547 -10.41 8.40 21.40
C ASP A 547 -9.00 8.07 20.88
N GLU A 548 -8.35 9.00 20.17
CA GLU A 548 -6.94 8.94 19.77
C GLU A 548 -5.98 9.44 20.88
N PHE A 549 -6.51 9.97 21.99
CA PHE A 549 -5.69 10.61 23.03
C PHE A 549 -4.97 9.59 23.92
N ILE A 550 -3.66 9.51 23.75
CA ILE A 550 -2.79 8.63 24.54
C ILE A 550 -1.62 9.46 25.06
N LEU A 551 -1.30 9.32 26.34
CA LEU A 551 -0.17 9.99 26.99
C LEU A 551 0.92 9.00 27.36
N CYS A 552 2.18 9.40 27.14
CA CYS A 552 3.32 8.66 27.66
C CYS A 552 3.26 8.62 29.20
N GLY A 553 3.30 7.42 29.79
CA GLY A 553 3.24 7.21 31.25
C GLY A 553 4.47 7.72 32.03
N VAL A 554 5.49 8.23 31.33
CA VAL A 554 6.70 8.82 31.92
C VAL A 554 6.69 10.35 31.77
N CYS A 555 6.60 10.87 30.54
CA CYS A 555 6.70 12.32 30.29
C CYS A 555 5.36 13.06 30.17
N LEU A 556 4.23 12.35 30.24
CA LEU A 556 2.86 12.90 30.15
C LEU A 556 2.57 13.71 28.88
N LYS A 557 3.37 13.51 27.83
CA LYS A 557 3.15 14.13 26.51
C LYS A 557 2.35 13.21 25.59
N PRO A 558 1.56 13.78 24.65
CA PRO A 558 0.75 12.98 23.74
C PRO A 558 1.58 12.15 22.76
N ILE A 559 1.09 10.95 22.46
CA ILE A 559 1.66 10.00 21.50
C ILE A 559 0.53 9.44 20.63
N CYS A 560 0.78 9.27 19.33
CA CYS A 560 -0.19 8.58 18.48
C CYS A 560 -0.01 7.06 18.59
N ASP A 561 -1.02 6.30 18.15
CA ASP A 561 -1.00 4.84 18.23
C ASP A 561 0.20 4.18 17.54
N GLU A 562 0.72 4.77 16.45
CA GLU A 562 1.88 4.23 15.71
C GLU A 562 3.20 4.36 16.50
N HIS A 563 3.32 5.37 17.35
CA HIS A 563 4.53 5.64 18.14
C HIS A 563 4.37 5.20 19.61
N LYS A 564 3.30 4.47 19.92
CA LYS A 564 3.01 3.93 21.24
C LYS A 564 3.76 2.62 21.46
N HIS A 565 4.68 2.61 22.43
CA HIS A 565 5.27 1.37 22.94
C HIS A 565 4.61 0.99 24.26
N LEU A 566 4.28 -0.28 24.45
CA LEU A 566 3.73 -0.76 25.72
C LEU A 566 4.85 -1.32 26.59
N CYS A 567 4.96 -0.83 27.82
CA CYS A 567 5.83 -1.46 28.81
C CYS A 567 5.23 -2.81 29.22
N GLU A 568 5.95 -3.90 28.96
CA GLU A 568 5.48 -5.26 29.26
C GLU A 568 5.42 -5.57 30.78
N LYS A 569 6.00 -4.71 31.63
CA LYS A 569 5.97 -4.87 33.09
C LYS A 569 4.83 -4.09 33.74
N CYS A 570 4.70 -2.78 33.46
CA CYS A 570 3.64 -1.95 34.05
C CYS A 570 2.40 -1.78 33.18
N GLY A 571 2.41 -2.24 31.93
CA GLY A 571 1.31 -2.11 30.97
C GLY A 571 1.09 -0.69 30.43
N LYS A 572 1.85 0.31 30.91
CA LYS A 572 1.67 1.71 30.52
C LYS A 572 2.25 1.97 29.13
N PRO A 573 1.59 2.79 28.30
CA PRO A 573 2.16 3.25 27.05
C PRO A 573 3.25 4.30 27.28
N VAL A 574 4.31 4.24 26.49
CA VAL A 574 5.46 5.14 26.55
C VAL A 574 5.93 5.51 25.15
N CYS A 575 6.53 6.69 25.02
CA CYS A 575 7.19 7.08 23.78
C CYS A 575 8.54 6.36 23.63
N SER A 576 9.07 6.31 22.42
CA SER A 576 10.34 5.70 22.04
C SER A 576 11.50 6.18 22.92
N VAL A 577 11.52 7.47 23.29
CA VAL A 577 12.56 8.07 24.14
C VAL A 577 12.53 7.53 25.58
N HIS A 578 11.33 7.22 26.11
CA HIS A 578 11.17 6.71 27.48
C HIS A 578 10.92 5.20 27.52
N SER A 579 11.37 4.52 26.47
CA SER A 579 11.29 3.08 26.33
C SER A 579 12.67 2.50 26.01
N TRP A 580 12.95 1.32 26.52
CA TRP A 580 14.18 0.60 26.24
C TRP A 580 13.91 -0.91 26.19
N LYS A 581 14.77 -1.65 25.49
CA LYS A 581 14.64 -3.11 25.35
C LYS A 581 15.69 -3.83 26.16
N CYS A 582 15.29 -4.86 26.89
CA CYS A 582 16.24 -5.75 27.56
C CYS A 582 16.98 -6.59 26.52
N SER A 583 18.32 -6.57 26.54
CA SER A 583 19.13 -7.33 25.59
C SER A 583 19.07 -8.86 25.79
N SER A 584 18.51 -9.34 26.90
CA SER A 584 18.41 -10.78 27.21
C SER A 584 17.03 -11.36 26.91
N CYS A 585 15.95 -10.71 27.34
CA CYS A 585 14.58 -11.20 27.11
C CYS A 585 13.84 -10.46 25.99
N ASN A 586 14.44 -9.42 25.41
CA ASN A 586 13.88 -8.57 24.35
C ASN A 586 12.56 -7.85 24.71
N ARG A 587 12.15 -7.87 25.98
CA ARG A 587 10.95 -7.16 26.45
C ARG A 587 11.16 -5.65 26.39
N THR A 588 10.09 -4.94 26.03
CA THR A 588 10.07 -3.46 26.04
C THR A 588 9.66 -2.94 27.41
N LEU A 589 10.50 -2.11 28.00
CA LEU A 589 10.35 -1.57 29.36
C LEU A 589 10.40 -0.05 29.32
N CYS A 590 9.76 0.61 30.28
CA CYS A 590 9.84 2.06 30.41
C CYS A 590 11.03 2.47 31.30
N ASP A 591 11.40 3.74 31.25
CA ASP A 591 12.52 4.28 32.06
C ASP A 591 12.25 4.26 33.57
N ASN A 592 11.00 4.11 34.00
CA ASN A 592 10.68 3.92 35.42
C ASN A 592 11.02 2.51 35.91
N GLU A 593 11.26 1.55 35.02
CA GLU A 593 11.66 0.20 35.39
C GLU A 593 13.17 0.09 35.60
N GLU A 594 13.58 -0.71 36.57
CA GLU A 594 14.99 -0.94 36.90
C GLU A 594 15.78 -1.43 35.68
N LYS A 595 16.90 -0.75 35.43
CA LYS A 595 17.78 -0.97 34.30
C LYS A 595 19.21 -1.18 34.80
N TYR A 596 19.77 -2.35 34.47
CA TYR A 596 21.12 -2.72 34.85
C TYR A 596 22.01 -2.79 33.61
N THR A 597 23.28 -2.41 33.76
CA THR A 597 24.28 -2.53 32.70
C THR A 597 25.20 -3.70 33.05
N CYS A 598 25.30 -4.68 32.15
CA CYS A 598 26.20 -5.82 32.34
C CYS A 598 27.66 -5.35 32.38
N SER A 599 28.40 -5.69 33.45
CA SER A 599 29.78 -5.22 33.63
C SER A 599 30.78 -5.75 32.59
N LEU A 600 30.47 -6.86 31.91
CA LEU A 600 31.37 -7.45 30.89
C LEU A 600 31.05 -6.98 29.47
N CYS A 601 29.81 -7.12 29.01
CA CYS A 601 29.43 -6.76 27.63
C CYS A 601 28.72 -5.40 27.48
N SER A 602 28.51 -4.65 28.56
CA SER A 602 27.81 -3.35 28.58
C SER A 602 26.36 -3.37 28.07
N LYS A 603 25.77 -4.55 27.86
CA LYS A 603 24.37 -4.72 27.46
C LYS A 603 23.43 -4.34 28.59
N LEU A 604 22.26 -3.81 28.23
CA LEU A 604 21.21 -3.42 29.16
C LEU A 604 20.31 -4.60 29.48
N VAL A 605 20.12 -4.87 30.77
CA VAL A 605 19.27 -5.98 31.25
C VAL A 605 18.26 -5.49 32.28
N CYS A 606 17.08 -6.09 32.28
CA CYS A 606 16.05 -5.82 33.28
C CYS A 606 16.34 -6.52 34.60
N GLY A 607 15.69 -6.09 35.68
CA GLY A 607 15.88 -6.70 37.01
C GLY A 607 15.66 -8.22 37.06
N GLU A 608 14.75 -8.77 36.25
CA GLU A 608 14.54 -10.23 36.18
C GLU A 608 15.68 -10.98 35.48
N CYS A 609 16.35 -10.34 34.51
CA CYS A 609 17.46 -10.92 33.77
C CYS A 609 18.82 -10.59 34.39
N ALA A 610 18.89 -9.59 35.27
CA ALA A 610 20.11 -9.26 36.00
C ALA A 610 20.52 -10.45 36.88
N ARG A 611 21.81 -10.78 36.83
CA ARG A 611 22.44 -11.82 37.63
C ARG A 611 23.62 -11.23 38.38
N LYS A 612 23.97 -11.84 39.51
CA LYS A 612 25.09 -11.43 40.37
C LYS A 612 26.14 -12.54 40.41
N CYS A 613 27.41 -12.15 40.45
CA CYS A 613 28.53 -13.06 40.65
C CYS A 613 28.83 -13.18 42.15
N ALA A 614 29.08 -14.40 42.64
CA ALA A 614 29.36 -14.66 44.06
C ALA A 614 30.64 -13.98 44.59
N GLU A 615 31.60 -13.70 43.71
CA GLU A 615 32.91 -13.11 44.06
C GLU A 615 33.01 -11.61 43.72
N CYS A 616 32.05 -11.04 42.98
CA CYS A 616 32.03 -9.61 42.66
C CYS A 616 31.29 -8.81 43.72
N ASP A 617 31.46 -7.48 43.69
CA ASP A 617 30.65 -6.56 44.49
C ASP A 617 29.14 -6.74 44.19
N VAL A 618 28.32 -6.70 45.24
CA VAL A 618 26.86 -6.92 45.21
C VAL A 618 26.12 -5.90 44.33
N SER A 619 26.73 -4.74 44.08
CA SER A 619 26.22 -3.68 43.19
C SER A 619 26.42 -3.98 41.70
N VAL A 620 27.29 -4.94 41.36
CA VAL A 620 27.61 -5.28 39.97
C VAL A 620 26.60 -6.27 39.41
N ALA A 621 26.07 -5.95 38.22
CA ALA A 621 25.13 -6.80 37.51
C ALA A 621 25.75 -7.39 36.24
N TYR A 622 25.32 -8.60 35.89
CA TYR A 622 25.71 -9.33 34.70
C TYR A 622 24.48 -9.80 33.94
N CYS A 623 24.60 -9.98 32.63
CA CYS A 623 23.58 -10.64 31.83
C CYS A 623 23.65 -12.17 32.01
N PRO A 624 22.58 -12.91 31.68
CA PRO A 624 22.57 -14.37 31.75
C PRO A 624 23.67 -15.03 30.90
N ASP A 625 24.07 -14.41 29.78
CA ASP A 625 25.10 -14.96 28.89
C ASP A 625 26.52 -14.88 29.48
N ASP A 626 26.75 -13.99 30.45
CA ASP A 626 28.06 -13.70 31.06
C ASP A 626 28.21 -14.23 32.49
N ILE A 627 27.19 -14.93 32.99
CA ILE A 627 27.22 -15.70 34.24
C ILE A 627 27.21 -17.18 33.91
N VAL A 628 28.06 -17.93 34.61
CA VAL A 628 28.18 -19.38 34.53
C VAL A 628 27.91 -19.95 35.92
N GLU A 629 26.96 -20.88 36.02
CA GLU A 629 26.76 -21.67 37.23
C GLU A 629 27.76 -22.82 37.25
N CYS A 630 28.55 -22.93 38.31
CA CYS A 630 29.52 -24.02 38.43
C CYS A 630 28.80 -25.36 38.65
N PRO A 631 28.99 -26.38 37.79
CA PRO A 631 28.30 -27.67 37.91
C PRO A 631 28.71 -28.47 39.16
N HIS A 632 29.84 -28.13 39.79
CA HIS A 632 30.36 -28.83 40.96
C HIS A 632 29.90 -28.23 42.29
N CYS A 633 29.81 -26.89 42.39
CA CYS A 633 29.48 -26.21 43.64
C CYS A 633 28.20 -25.35 43.60
N GLY A 634 27.57 -25.18 42.43
CA GLY A 634 26.33 -24.41 42.25
C GLY A 634 26.48 -22.89 42.36
N LEU A 635 27.71 -22.36 42.42
CA LEU A 635 27.93 -20.91 42.49
C LEU A 635 27.79 -20.26 41.12
N ASN A 636 27.06 -19.13 41.08
CA ASN A 636 26.99 -18.25 39.91
C ASN A 636 28.22 -17.33 39.87
N LEU A 637 29.04 -17.49 38.85
CA LEU A 637 30.30 -16.76 38.67
C LEU A 637 30.30 -16.04 37.32
N CYS A 638 30.88 -14.84 37.25
CA CYS A 638 31.13 -14.22 35.95
C CYS A 638 32.19 -15.03 35.19
N LYS A 639 32.23 -14.91 33.85
CA LYS A 639 33.17 -15.67 33.01
C LYS A 639 34.64 -15.54 33.43
N GLU A 640 35.04 -14.41 33.99
CA GLU A 640 36.40 -14.19 34.49
C GLU A 640 36.65 -15.00 35.77
N HIS A 641 35.82 -14.79 36.80
CA HIS A 641 35.92 -15.55 38.05
C HIS A 641 35.66 -17.04 37.89
N PHE A 642 34.87 -17.47 36.89
CA PHE A 642 34.68 -18.89 36.60
C PHE A 642 35.99 -19.56 36.16
N LYS A 643 36.82 -18.87 35.36
CA LYS A 643 38.14 -19.38 34.97
C LYS A 643 39.09 -19.49 36.16
N GLU A 644 39.07 -18.49 37.04
CA GLU A 644 39.87 -18.49 38.27
C GLU A 644 39.39 -19.53 39.30
N HIS A 645 38.11 -19.90 39.24
CA HIS A 645 37.49 -20.88 40.13
C HIS A 645 37.83 -22.34 39.79
N LEU A 646 38.37 -22.60 38.60
CA LEU A 646 38.79 -23.92 38.15
C LEU A 646 40.27 -24.16 38.48
N THR A 647 40.57 -25.37 38.92
CA THR A 647 41.90 -25.90 39.12
C THR A 647 42.00 -27.29 38.49
N TRP A 648 43.14 -27.96 38.62
CA TRP A 648 43.42 -29.23 37.95
C TRP A 648 43.66 -30.32 38.98
N CYS A 649 43.16 -31.52 38.75
CA CYS A 649 43.55 -32.65 39.57
C CYS A 649 44.95 -33.14 39.18
N ASP A 650 45.87 -33.18 40.14
CA ASP A 650 47.25 -33.64 39.95
C ASP A 650 47.40 -35.15 39.71
N VAL A 651 46.28 -35.90 39.70
CA VAL A 651 46.23 -37.35 39.49
C VAL A 651 45.64 -37.69 38.12
N CYS A 652 44.44 -37.21 37.80
CA CYS A 652 43.78 -37.52 36.52
C CYS A 652 43.94 -36.42 35.46
N GLY A 653 44.35 -35.20 35.83
CA GLY A 653 44.48 -34.05 34.93
C GLY A 653 43.16 -33.36 34.56
N GLU A 654 42.01 -33.81 35.07
CA GLU A 654 40.72 -33.16 34.82
C GLU A 654 40.57 -31.84 35.59
N GLU A 655 39.80 -30.91 35.03
CA GLU A 655 39.42 -29.66 35.69
C GLU A 655 38.48 -29.91 36.87
N VAL A 656 38.73 -29.24 37.99
CA VAL A 656 37.96 -29.35 39.23
C VAL A 656 37.69 -27.96 39.79
N CYS A 657 36.51 -27.77 40.33
CA CYS A 657 36.19 -26.60 41.15
C CYS A 657 37.08 -26.54 42.41
N ILE A 658 37.68 -25.39 42.71
CA ILE A 658 38.52 -25.16 43.92
C ILE A 658 37.76 -25.49 45.21
N LYS A 659 36.48 -25.15 45.32
CA LYS A 659 35.67 -25.46 46.53
C LYS A 659 35.36 -26.95 46.69
N SER A 660 35.39 -27.70 45.58
CA SER A 660 35.07 -29.14 45.57
C SER A 660 36.33 -30.01 45.52
N SER A 661 37.51 -29.42 45.38
CA SER A 661 38.78 -30.14 45.38
C SER A 661 39.23 -30.45 46.81
N SER A 662 40.03 -31.50 46.95
CA SER A 662 40.64 -31.90 48.21
C SER A 662 42.15 -31.88 48.09
N ILE A 663 42.86 -31.57 49.16
CA ILE A 663 44.32 -31.61 49.19
C ILE A 663 44.76 -32.91 49.86
N CYS A 664 45.68 -33.64 49.22
CA CYS A 664 46.29 -34.81 49.81
C CYS A 664 47.10 -34.42 51.06
N SER A 665 46.73 -34.96 52.22
CA SER A 665 47.40 -34.62 53.48
C SER A 665 48.85 -35.13 53.59
N VAL A 666 49.33 -35.90 52.61
CA VAL A 666 50.69 -36.48 52.58
C VAL A 666 51.61 -35.71 51.63
N CYS A 667 51.16 -35.43 50.40
CA CYS A 667 52.00 -34.80 49.36
C CYS A 667 51.55 -33.40 48.92
N GLY A 668 50.42 -32.90 49.41
CA GLY A 668 49.92 -31.57 49.05
C GLY A 668 49.27 -31.46 47.66
N LYS A 669 49.18 -32.56 46.89
CA LYS A 669 48.51 -32.58 45.58
C LYS A 669 47.01 -32.29 45.68
N THR A 670 46.46 -31.58 44.69
CA THR A 670 45.04 -31.28 44.51
C THR A 670 44.32 -32.45 43.84
N LEU A 671 43.19 -32.86 44.42
CA LEU A 671 42.44 -34.06 44.07
C LEU A 671 40.99 -33.71 43.70
N CYS A 672 40.49 -34.31 42.63
CA CYS A 672 39.07 -34.30 42.32
C CYS A 672 38.29 -35.25 43.25
N SER A 673 36.96 -35.16 43.19
CA SER A 673 36.06 -36.00 44.00
C SER A 673 36.16 -37.50 43.70
N SER A 674 36.66 -37.90 42.52
CA SER A 674 36.88 -39.30 42.15
C SER A 674 38.26 -39.83 42.52
N CYS A 675 39.28 -38.96 42.59
CA CYS A 675 40.65 -39.35 42.98
C CYS A 675 40.93 -39.18 44.48
N VAL A 676 40.00 -38.59 45.25
CA VAL A 676 40.16 -38.49 46.71
C VAL A 676 39.84 -39.81 47.40
N VAL A 677 40.77 -40.30 48.21
CA VAL A 677 40.58 -41.44 49.09
C VAL A 677 40.55 -40.93 50.53
N LYS A 678 39.48 -41.22 51.28
CA LYS A 678 39.40 -40.86 52.71
C LYS A 678 40.01 -41.97 53.56
N CYS A 679 40.95 -41.63 54.42
CA CYS A 679 41.50 -42.55 55.41
C CYS A 679 40.42 -42.94 56.41
N ALA A 680 40.22 -44.24 56.63
CA ALA A 680 39.21 -44.75 57.55
C ALA A 680 39.55 -44.54 59.04
N GLU A 681 40.82 -44.26 59.36
CA GLU A 681 41.27 -44.01 60.73
C GLU A 681 41.24 -42.51 61.06
N CYS A 682 42.08 -41.71 60.40
CA CYS A 682 42.17 -40.27 60.71
C CYS A 682 41.17 -39.38 59.94
N GLY A 683 40.40 -39.93 59.01
CA GLY A 683 39.42 -39.17 58.21
C GLY A 683 40.02 -38.23 57.15
N LYS A 684 41.34 -38.10 57.09
CA LYS A 684 42.03 -37.20 56.14
C LYS A 684 41.94 -37.69 54.70
N SER A 685 41.89 -36.74 53.78
CA SER A 685 41.90 -36.97 52.33
C SER A 685 43.32 -37.22 51.83
N VAL A 686 43.52 -38.33 51.11
CA VAL A 686 44.80 -38.69 50.46
C VAL A 686 44.59 -39.10 49.01
N CYS A 687 45.64 -39.02 48.20
CA CYS A 687 45.61 -39.51 46.83
C CYS A 687 45.73 -41.04 46.79
N PRO A 688 45.38 -41.70 45.68
CA PRO A 688 45.41 -43.16 45.59
C PRO A 688 46.81 -43.74 45.85
N ASP A 689 47.86 -43.05 45.39
CA ASP A 689 49.26 -43.45 45.60
C ASP A 689 49.69 -43.42 47.08
N HIS A 690 49.06 -42.58 47.90
CA HIS A 690 49.35 -42.45 49.33
C HIS A 690 48.28 -43.11 50.20
N ALA A 691 47.48 -43.98 49.60
CA ALA A 691 46.51 -44.83 50.30
C ALA A 691 46.88 -46.30 50.14
N TRP A 692 46.57 -47.10 51.15
CA TRP A 692 46.64 -48.55 51.09
C TRP A 692 45.35 -49.15 51.64
N ILE A 693 44.99 -50.34 51.18
CA ILE A 693 43.73 -50.98 51.54
C ILE A 693 44.02 -52.13 52.50
N CYS A 694 43.27 -52.21 53.61
CA CYS A 694 43.31 -53.36 54.48
C CYS A 694 42.71 -54.57 53.77
N ASN A 695 43.45 -55.67 53.67
CA ASN A 695 42.98 -56.89 53.02
C ASN A 695 41.90 -57.65 53.83
N VAL A 696 41.58 -57.20 55.05
CA VAL A 696 40.53 -57.82 55.88
C VAL A 696 39.23 -57.03 55.77
N CYS A 697 39.17 -55.78 56.24
CA CYS A 697 37.94 -54.97 56.17
C CYS A 697 37.70 -54.25 54.84
N GLY A 698 38.68 -54.20 53.93
CA GLY A 698 38.57 -53.49 52.64
C GLY A 698 38.57 -51.97 52.76
N ARG A 699 38.76 -51.40 53.96
CA ARG A 699 38.84 -49.95 54.17
C ARG A 699 40.20 -49.42 53.73
N SER A 700 40.21 -48.17 53.27
CA SER A 700 41.42 -47.45 52.83
C SER A 700 42.03 -46.67 53.99
N PHE A 701 43.36 -46.70 54.09
CA PHE A 701 44.16 -46.03 55.12
C PHE A 701 45.25 -45.21 54.44
N CYS A 702 45.66 -44.08 55.03
CA CYS A 702 46.79 -43.32 54.49
C CYS A 702 48.13 -43.96 54.89
N LEU A 703 49.21 -43.63 54.17
CA LEU A 703 50.55 -44.14 54.49
C LEU A 703 51.09 -43.72 55.87
N ASN A 704 50.48 -42.72 56.51
CA ASN A 704 50.85 -42.31 57.86
C ASN A 704 50.27 -43.26 58.92
N GLU A 705 49.27 -44.07 58.58
CA GLU A 705 48.74 -45.08 59.51
C GLU A 705 49.61 -46.33 59.50
N GLU A 706 49.76 -46.94 60.68
CA GLU A 706 50.51 -48.17 60.84
C GLU A 706 49.93 -49.29 59.98
N LYS A 707 50.80 -49.87 59.15
CA LYS A 707 50.49 -51.02 58.31
C LYS A 707 51.25 -52.22 58.81
N HIS A 708 50.53 -53.29 59.10
CA HIS A 708 51.14 -54.56 59.43
C HIS A 708 51.01 -55.54 58.27
N ILE A 709 51.96 -56.46 58.15
CA ILE A 709 51.94 -57.50 57.12
C ILE A 709 51.51 -58.81 57.77
N CYS A 710 50.44 -59.41 57.25
CA CYS A 710 49.99 -60.73 57.69
C CYS A 710 51.02 -61.79 57.26
N GLU A 711 51.60 -62.53 58.21
CA GLU A 711 52.59 -63.57 57.89
C GLU A 711 52.03 -64.73 57.06
N VAL A 712 50.70 -64.91 57.02
CA VAL A 712 50.06 -66.01 56.29
C VAL A 712 49.83 -65.65 54.81
N CYS A 713 49.40 -64.42 54.52
CA CYS A 713 49.05 -64.01 53.15
C CYS A 713 49.93 -62.90 52.57
N SER A 714 50.86 -62.37 53.36
CA SER A 714 51.77 -61.26 53.01
C SER A 714 51.08 -59.97 52.57
N LYS A 715 49.79 -59.81 52.90
CA LYS A 715 48.99 -58.62 52.55
C LYS A 715 48.88 -57.64 53.73
N PRO A 716 48.72 -56.33 53.46
CA PRO A 716 48.47 -55.31 54.48
C PRO A 716 47.22 -55.59 55.33
N VAL A 717 47.35 -55.40 56.64
CA VAL A 717 46.25 -55.45 57.60
C VAL A 717 46.37 -54.24 58.54
N CYS A 718 45.22 -53.65 58.92
CA CYS A 718 45.17 -52.51 59.83
C CYS A 718 45.24 -52.98 61.30
N SER A 719 45.55 -52.05 62.19
CA SER A 719 45.71 -52.32 63.62
C SER A 719 44.45 -52.86 64.31
N ASN A 720 43.27 -52.64 63.73
CA ASN A 720 42.00 -53.18 64.24
C ASN A 720 41.73 -54.64 63.80
N ASP A 721 42.28 -55.05 62.65
CA ASP A 721 42.04 -56.37 62.06
C ASP A 721 43.23 -57.32 62.23
N ILE A 722 44.22 -56.92 63.01
CA ILE A 722 45.41 -57.71 63.28
C ILE A 722 45.35 -58.40 64.63
N VAL A 723 45.83 -59.64 64.66
CA VAL A 723 45.96 -60.45 65.86
C VAL A 723 47.39 -60.97 65.91
N LYS A 724 48.00 -60.97 67.10
CA LYS A 724 49.34 -61.55 67.30
C LYS A 724 49.19 -63.03 67.62
N CYS A 725 49.79 -63.90 66.79
CA CYS A 725 49.76 -65.34 67.01
C CYS A 725 50.42 -65.67 68.35
N GLN A 726 49.67 -66.28 69.26
CA GLN A 726 50.17 -66.60 70.60
C GLN A 726 51.21 -67.73 70.59
N SER A 727 51.47 -68.36 69.43
CA SER A 727 52.46 -69.42 69.25
C SER A 727 53.77 -68.93 68.65
N CYS A 728 53.75 -68.25 67.49
CA CYS A 728 54.97 -67.77 66.82
C CYS A 728 55.31 -66.30 67.11
N GLY A 729 54.39 -65.54 67.73
CA GLY A 729 54.54 -64.10 67.92
C GLY A 729 54.31 -63.25 66.67
N GLY A 730 54.11 -63.90 65.51
CA GLY A 730 53.84 -63.25 64.23
C GLY A 730 52.48 -62.59 64.11
N PHE A 731 52.38 -61.58 63.27
CA PHE A 731 51.16 -60.83 63.03
C PHE A 731 50.29 -61.50 61.96
N ILE A 732 49.01 -61.73 62.27
CA ILE A 732 48.04 -62.38 61.39
C ILE A 732 46.76 -61.58 61.26
N GLY A 733 46.18 -61.55 60.06
CA GLY A 733 44.86 -60.97 59.86
C GLY A 733 43.79 -61.80 60.59
N ARG A 734 42.82 -61.12 61.21
CA ARG A 734 41.79 -61.72 62.07
C ARG A 734 41.01 -62.86 61.42
N THR A 735 40.82 -62.82 60.11
CA THR A 735 40.14 -63.87 59.33
C THR A 735 40.96 -65.15 59.14
N ARG A 736 42.27 -65.12 59.44
CA ARG A 736 43.21 -66.25 59.35
C ARG A 736 43.65 -66.76 60.73
N VAL A 737 42.94 -66.33 61.76
CA VAL A 737 43.14 -66.79 63.14
C VAL A 737 42.36 -68.08 63.35
N VAL A 738 43.03 -69.10 63.89
CA VAL A 738 42.41 -70.36 64.31
C VAL A 738 42.58 -70.50 65.82
N LYS A 739 41.53 -70.96 66.50
CA LYS A 739 41.61 -71.30 67.93
C LYS A 739 42.15 -72.71 68.09
N CYS A 740 43.18 -72.87 68.91
CA CYS A 740 43.70 -74.19 69.25
C CYS A 740 42.60 -75.05 69.91
N PRO A 741 42.32 -76.27 69.42
CA PRO A 741 41.32 -77.14 70.03
C PRO A 741 41.63 -77.49 71.50
N ASN A 742 42.92 -77.54 71.86
CA ASN A 742 43.38 -78.02 73.16
C ASN A 742 43.50 -76.92 74.24
N CYS A 743 43.79 -75.68 73.86
CA CYS A 743 43.97 -74.57 74.83
C CYS A 743 43.21 -73.30 74.48
N SER A 744 42.44 -73.32 73.38
CA SER A 744 41.65 -72.19 72.87
C SER A 744 42.43 -70.91 72.53
N ARG A 745 43.78 -70.94 72.58
CA ARG A 745 44.64 -69.82 72.18
C ARG A 745 44.48 -69.50 70.70
N GLU A 746 44.53 -68.21 70.37
CA GLU A 746 44.46 -67.70 69.01
C GLU A 746 45.84 -67.81 68.33
N VAL A 747 45.92 -68.68 67.32
CA VAL A 747 47.16 -69.00 66.61
C VAL A 747 46.95 -68.93 65.10
N CYS A 748 48.03 -68.79 64.35
CA CYS A 748 47.95 -68.87 62.89
C CYS A 748 47.73 -70.31 62.43
N GLU A 749 47.12 -70.48 61.25
CA GLU A 749 46.94 -71.79 60.60
C GLU A 749 48.27 -72.58 60.52
N ASN A 750 49.38 -71.88 60.24
CA ASN A 750 50.72 -72.48 60.16
C ASN A 750 51.28 -72.96 61.52
N CYS A 751 50.67 -72.57 62.64
CA CYS A 751 51.04 -72.99 63.99
C CYS A 751 50.15 -74.10 64.56
N ILE A 752 49.15 -74.58 63.81
CA ILE A 752 48.42 -75.81 64.14
C ILE A 752 49.23 -77.00 63.63
N VAL A 753 49.52 -77.95 64.52
CA VAL A 753 50.23 -79.19 64.22
C VAL A 753 49.35 -80.39 64.52
N VAL A 754 49.60 -81.47 63.78
CA VAL A 754 48.91 -82.75 63.97
C VAL A 754 49.94 -83.79 64.38
N LYS A 755 49.88 -84.29 65.62
CA LYS A 755 50.74 -85.38 66.09
C LYS A 755 49.94 -86.68 66.16
N ARG A 756 50.52 -87.78 65.66
CA ARG A 756 49.94 -89.13 65.75
C ARG A 756 50.45 -89.84 67.00
N LYS A 757 49.55 -90.30 67.86
CA LYS A 757 49.84 -91.25 68.95
C LYS A 757 49.07 -92.54 68.69
N GLY A 758 49.70 -93.49 68.01
CA GLY A 758 49.06 -94.75 67.59
C GLY A 758 47.92 -94.52 66.59
N LEU A 759 46.73 -95.08 66.87
CA LEU A 759 45.53 -95.00 66.01
C LEU A 759 44.77 -93.66 66.10
N PHE A 760 45.12 -92.75 67.02
CA PHE A 760 44.46 -91.45 67.20
C PHE A 760 45.34 -90.27 66.72
N ARG A 761 44.71 -89.24 66.13
CA ARG A 761 45.34 -87.97 65.74
C ARG A 761 44.96 -86.90 66.75
N ASP A 762 45.96 -86.22 67.31
CA ASP A 762 45.78 -85.07 68.18
C ASP A 762 46.10 -83.78 67.40
N ILE A 763 45.20 -82.80 67.45
CA ILE A 763 45.30 -81.54 66.70
C ILE A 763 45.37 -80.40 67.72
N GLY A 764 46.48 -79.66 67.71
CA GLY A 764 46.73 -78.61 68.68
C GLY A 764 47.78 -77.64 68.16
N CYS A 765 47.96 -76.51 68.82
CA CYS A 765 49.02 -75.57 68.43
C CYS A 765 50.41 -76.11 68.82
N LYS A 766 51.47 -75.59 68.18
CA LYS A 766 52.87 -75.95 68.47
C LYS A 766 53.22 -75.85 69.97
N LEU A 767 52.60 -74.93 70.72
CA LEU A 767 52.80 -74.81 72.17
C LEU A 767 52.15 -75.93 73.00
N CYS A 768 51.04 -76.52 72.54
CA CYS A 768 50.35 -77.60 73.26
C CYS A 768 50.92 -78.98 72.96
N LEU A 769 51.35 -79.19 71.72
CA LEU A 769 51.82 -80.51 71.26
C LEU A 769 53.34 -80.58 71.12
N GLY A 770 54.07 -79.47 71.34
CA GLY A 770 55.51 -79.34 71.07
C GLY A 770 55.82 -79.40 69.58
N GLU A 771 56.98 -78.89 69.17
CA GLU A 771 57.45 -78.99 67.77
C GLU A 771 57.44 -80.42 67.24
#